data_AF-A0A8J5VI95-F1
#
_entry.id   AF-A0A8J5VI95-F1
#
_cell.length_a   1.000
_cell.length_b   1.000
_cell.length_c   1.000
_cell.angle_alpha   90.00
_cell.angle_beta   90.00
_cell.angle_gamma   90.00
#
_symmetry.space_group_name_H-M   'P 1'
#
loop_
_entity.id
_entity.type
_entity.pdbx_description
1 polymer ?
#
loop_
_entity_poly.entity_id
_entity_poly.type
_entity_poly.pdbx_seq_one_letter_code
_entity_poly.pdbx_strand_id
1 'polypeptide(L)'
;MSSPPREHVERIRRERYYIGRGEQNPLAEDMHQAVNYLSQELYSKDVHFLMELVQNGFSPSNIESICRVGKSTKKGNRDRGYIGEKGIGFKSVFLISSLPHIFSNGYQIRFNEKPCPESGIGYIVPEWVESRPSLSDIRSIYGSSKVLPTTTIILPLKSDKVDAVKKQLSSMHPEMLLFLTKIRQLSVKEHNYNPNGSTVSEIAISSEKNFQVRKNVKAESYTLYLSAIENEKGEQECCYYMWRQRFPVKPDNRVDKRAEIDEWVITLAFPFGQRLSRGKQHLPGVYAFLPTEMVTNFPFVIQADFLLASSREAILFDSPWNKGILECVPSAFLNAFVALVKSGDDAPAMSAPSMFNFLPVDSSLIPLLESVRSGIKEKVLAEDIVPCESYTPQKIFCKPGLVRKLIPAFWDILCEAQVFKIDLKNLSTHGTYILSYNFDKIEYNGVLKFLGIESVDPGWYAKCIEGSNLVKEVPEKLYLEILSFVADNWHKFSSTNMCSIPLLKYVDRSDVLLFWSLSRASQSSDRLCIAPQEYLSWLISWNKEFPSSSLFFLPPDTHAALEDFSRKTTVIGWLESNAKVQAVSVGSYGSTVVSSLGSDRRSVIAFAHFLYHSSSQIMDTYQLNDLLNDMPVVDNYGNVVTTRNNILVPAKGSKWVGLMGTNPWRNEMYIELSSDYKSSGCFAGNHTSQDQLLAFLKTQLRASDVPFIKPPNASFPTVSSPLTVYNAILLLQWIRNLKSSGVELPARFFGCIQQGSWLKTSIGYKPPNESFLSNEEWGTLLQSGSSFVDIPMIDQQFYENKLQQYKQELKIIGVRFEFGEASEYIGSRLMSMSASNMLTRENVYSLLQLIRFMRGKHLSPSKLINSVKDGKWMKTVLGYSSPVGCIMYDSDWAVASCISSQPFLDVKFYDNAILSYKQELELLGVLAGFKDNYDLVIDNFKFSSAAITFEATILILKCIRYGKSCDDFLNKLRGLKWLKTNIGFCTPKETFLVDPEWECLTKVFSAIPIIDFGFYGSEIVSYKEELKKTGLITRFEEASKAITHIFKQMVSKCSISSSMLSAAPNTQPNS
;
A
#
# COMPACT_ATOMS: atom_id res chain seq x y z
N MET A 1 82.57 -71.35 50.75
CA MET A 1 83.16 -70.01 50.50
C MET A 1 81.99 -69.04 50.33
N SER A 2 81.95 -67.94 51.10
CA SER A 2 80.91 -66.91 50.99
C SER A 2 80.96 -66.25 49.61
N SER A 3 79.80 -65.85 49.08
CA SER A 3 79.74 -65.10 47.82
C SER A 3 80.25 -63.67 48.02
N PRO A 4 80.88 -63.03 47.01
CA PRO A 4 81.38 -61.65 47.12
C PRO A 4 80.35 -60.61 47.61
N PRO A 5 79.04 -60.69 47.24
CA PRO A 5 78.02 -59.81 47.79
C PRO A 5 77.79 -59.97 49.31
N ARG A 6 77.92 -61.19 49.85
CA ARG A 6 77.74 -61.46 51.28
C ARG A 6 78.89 -60.88 52.09
N GLU A 7 80.12 -61.07 51.63
CA GLU A 7 81.31 -60.47 52.25
C GLU A 7 81.22 -58.95 52.27
N HIS A 8 80.70 -58.35 51.20
CA HIS A 8 80.46 -56.92 51.16
C HIS A 8 79.44 -56.45 52.22
N VAL A 9 78.33 -57.17 52.41
CA VAL A 9 77.32 -56.83 53.42
C VAL A 9 77.87 -56.98 54.83
N GLU A 10 78.61 -58.06 55.11
CA GLU A 10 79.26 -58.26 56.42
C GLU A 10 80.34 -57.21 56.69
N ARG A 11 81.06 -56.76 55.65
CA ARG A 11 81.97 -55.61 55.74
C ARG A 11 81.23 -54.34 56.15
N ILE A 12 80.07 -54.03 55.54
CA ILE A 12 79.25 -52.88 55.94
C ILE A 12 78.80 -53.00 57.40
N ARG A 13 78.29 -54.17 57.80
CA ARG A 13 77.83 -54.44 59.18
C ARG A 13 78.95 -54.23 60.20
N ARG A 14 80.12 -54.80 59.94
CA ARG A 14 81.30 -54.70 60.79
C ARG A 14 81.88 -53.29 60.81
N GLU A 15 82.17 -52.72 59.65
CA GLU A 15 82.90 -51.45 59.54
C GLU A 15 82.10 -50.25 59.99
N ARG A 16 80.79 -50.26 59.75
CA ARG A 16 79.97 -49.08 59.93
C ARG A 16 79.01 -49.13 61.09
N TYR A 17 78.49 -50.32 61.39
CA TYR A 17 77.53 -50.51 62.47
C TYR A 17 78.15 -51.22 63.68
N TYR A 18 79.45 -51.54 63.61
CA TYR A 18 80.28 -52.14 64.66
C TYR A 18 79.75 -53.51 65.13
N ILE A 19 78.93 -54.16 64.29
CA ILE A 19 78.35 -55.48 64.55
C ILE A 19 79.46 -56.52 64.45
N GLY A 20 79.57 -57.38 65.47
CA GLY A 20 80.65 -58.38 65.57
C GLY A 20 82.05 -57.83 65.86
N ARG A 21 82.21 -56.56 66.27
CA ARG A 21 83.51 -55.97 66.70
C ARG A 21 83.77 -56.06 68.21
N GLY A 22 82.74 -56.30 69.02
CA GLY A 22 82.83 -56.25 70.49
C GLY A 22 82.81 -54.84 71.09
N GLU A 23 82.79 -53.78 70.25
CA GLU A 23 82.69 -52.37 70.63
C GLU A 23 81.30 -51.82 70.30
N GLN A 24 80.73 -50.97 71.18
CA GLN A 24 79.50 -50.23 70.85
C GLN A 24 79.81 -49.03 69.95
N ASN A 25 78.97 -48.79 68.95
CA ASN A 25 79.08 -47.60 68.10
C ASN A 25 78.68 -46.34 68.91
N PRO A 26 79.60 -45.38 69.12
CA PRO A 26 79.32 -44.19 69.94
C PRO A 26 78.27 -43.26 69.33
N LEU A 27 78.01 -43.37 68.02
CA LEU A 27 77.01 -42.57 67.31
C LEU A 27 75.69 -43.33 67.10
N ALA A 28 75.50 -44.49 67.73
CA ALA A 28 74.33 -45.33 67.50
C ALA A 28 73.01 -44.61 67.78
N GLU A 29 72.91 -43.94 68.93
CA GLU A 29 71.71 -43.22 69.35
C GLU A 29 71.43 -42.03 68.40
N ASP A 30 72.43 -41.18 68.13
CA ASP A 30 72.29 -40.04 67.20
C ASP A 30 71.92 -40.49 65.79
N MET A 31 72.52 -41.58 65.29
CA MET A 31 72.17 -42.16 63.99
C MET A 31 70.75 -42.71 63.97
N HIS A 32 70.32 -43.38 65.05
CA HIS A 32 68.97 -43.90 65.16
C HIS A 32 67.94 -42.77 65.23
N GLN A 33 68.17 -41.76 66.07
CA GLN A 33 67.32 -40.58 66.21
C GLN A 33 67.28 -39.76 64.92
N ALA A 34 68.41 -39.54 64.25
CA ALA A 34 68.43 -38.82 62.96
C ALA A 34 67.59 -39.55 61.90
N VAL A 35 67.68 -40.88 61.84
CA VAL A 35 66.84 -41.68 60.94
C VAL A 35 65.37 -41.61 61.37
N ASN A 36 65.10 -41.71 62.68
CA ASN A 36 63.75 -41.65 63.24
C ASN A 36 63.10 -40.29 62.92
N TYR A 37 63.76 -39.16 63.19
CA TYR A 37 63.29 -37.82 62.86
C TYR A 37 63.10 -37.61 61.35
N LEU A 38 64.07 -37.99 60.53
CA LEU A 38 63.92 -37.93 59.06
C LEU A 38 62.76 -38.79 58.57
N SER A 39 62.51 -39.90 59.27
CA SER A 39 61.39 -40.77 58.96
C SER A 39 60.06 -40.21 59.49
N GLN A 40 60.03 -39.55 60.66
CA GLN A 40 58.86 -38.85 61.21
C GLN A 40 58.42 -37.66 60.35
N GLU A 41 59.35 -36.91 59.78
CA GLU A 41 59.04 -35.90 58.74
C GLU A 41 58.42 -36.52 57.48
N LEU A 42 58.72 -37.79 57.19
CA LEU A 42 58.06 -38.57 56.12
C LEU A 42 56.73 -39.21 56.57
N TYR A 43 56.47 -39.33 57.88
CA TYR A 43 55.35 -40.07 58.48
C TYR A 43 54.10 -39.23 58.76
N SER A 44 54.02 -37.97 58.31
CA SER A 44 52.88 -37.10 58.62
C SER A 44 51.55 -37.46 57.93
N LYS A 45 51.53 -38.45 57.00
CA LYS A 45 50.31 -39.13 56.48
C LYS A 45 50.61 -40.53 55.92
N ASP A 46 49.57 -41.37 55.91
CA ASP A 46 49.55 -42.80 55.51
C ASP A 46 49.80 -43.06 54.02
N VAL A 47 51.02 -43.42 53.62
CA VAL A 47 51.24 -43.91 52.25
C VAL A 47 52.51 -44.82 52.16
N HIS A 48 52.49 -45.85 51.31
CA HIS A 48 53.51 -46.21 50.28
C HIS A 48 54.05 -47.65 50.17
N PHE A 49 53.48 -48.39 49.19
CA PHE A 49 54.15 -49.12 48.08
C PHE A 49 54.83 -50.52 48.17
N LEU A 50 54.51 -51.44 47.24
CA LEU A 50 55.31 -52.63 46.85
C LEU A 50 56.05 -52.33 45.52
N MET A 51 57.38 -52.47 45.44
CA MET A 51 58.16 -52.18 44.20
C MET A 51 58.78 -53.42 43.57
N GLU A 52 58.43 -53.70 42.32
CA GLU A 52 59.25 -54.53 41.44
C GLU A 52 59.95 -53.62 40.44
N LEU A 53 61.28 -53.73 40.30
CA LEU A 53 62.07 -52.85 39.44
C LEU A 53 62.91 -53.68 38.46
N VAL A 54 62.44 -53.77 37.22
CA VAL A 54 63.24 -54.36 36.12
C VAL A 54 64.18 -53.26 35.57
N GLN A 55 65.29 -53.02 36.25
CA GLN A 55 66.39 -52.16 35.82
C GLN A 55 67.73 -52.88 36.00
N ASN A 56 68.84 -52.23 35.61
CA ASN A 56 70.18 -52.62 36.03
C ASN A 56 70.21 -52.94 37.53
N GLY A 57 70.75 -54.09 37.90
CA GLY A 57 70.82 -54.49 39.30
C GLY A 57 71.70 -53.56 40.14
N PHE A 58 71.55 -53.64 41.45
CA PHE A 58 72.25 -52.79 42.41
C PHE A 58 73.76 -53.05 42.31
N SER A 59 74.51 -51.96 42.12
CA SER A 59 75.96 -51.98 42.28
C SER A 59 76.34 -51.94 43.77
N PRO A 60 77.59 -52.28 44.14
CA PRO A 60 78.09 -52.10 45.50
C PRO A 60 77.84 -50.67 46.04
N SER A 61 78.00 -49.65 45.20
CA SER A 61 77.75 -48.25 45.59
C SER A 61 76.28 -47.98 45.93
N ASN A 62 75.32 -48.66 45.27
CA ASN A 62 73.90 -48.52 45.58
C ASN A 62 73.58 -49.14 46.95
N ILE A 63 74.16 -50.31 47.25
CA ILE A 63 74.05 -50.97 48.55
C ILE A 63 74.66 -50.10 49.66
N GLU A 64 75.84 -49.52 49.43
CA GLU A 64 76.42 -48.60 50.40
C GLU A 64 75.54 -47.36 50.63
N SER A 65 74.95 -46.81 49.55
CA SER A 65 74.10 -45.61 49.61
C SER A 65 72.82 -45.84 50.40
N ILE A 66 72.15 -46.98 50.20
CA ILE A 66 70.88 -47.31 50.87
C ILE A 66 71.08 -47.60 52.37
N CYS A 67 72.30 -48.02 52.74
CA CYS A 67 72.76 -48.13 54.12
C CYS A 67 73.27 -46.78 54.68
N ARG A 68 72.99 -45.62 54.08
CA ARG A 68 73.34 -44.30 54.67
C ARG A 68 72.10 -43.48 54.97
N VAL A 69 72.28 -42.52 55.87
CA VAL A 69 71.34 -41.41 56.09
C VAL A 69 71.77 -40.26 55.17
N GLY A 70 70.86 -39.77 54.31
CA GLY A 70 71.07 -38.55 53.53
C GLY A 70 72.14 -38.55 52.42
N LYS A 71 72.69 -39.71 51.99
CA LYS A 71 73.66 -39.78 50.88
C LYS A 71 73.02 -40.41 49.63
N SER A 72 73.01 -39.67 48.52
CA SER A 72 72.53 -40.12 47.20
C SER A 72 73.71 -40.39 46.26
N THR A 73 73.71 -41.54 45.59
CA THR A 73 74.67 -41.88 44.50
C THR A 73 74.51 -41.01 43.25
N LYS A 74 73.47 -40.16 43.20
CA LYS A 74 73.21 -39.23 42.09
C LYS A 74 73.88 -37.85 42.29
N LYS A 75 74.57 -37.64 43.41
CA LYS A 75 75.30 -36.40 43.71
C LYS A 75 76.54 -36.31 42.78
N GLY A 76 76.46 -35.49 41.73
CA GLY A 76 77.55 -35.27 40.76
C GLY A 76 77.19 -35.46 39.28
N ASN A 77 76.07 -36.13 38.96
CA ASN A 77 75.56 -36.31 37.58
C ASN A 77 74.27 -35.50 37.38
N ARG A 78 74.37 -34.17 37.52
CA ARG A 78 73.22 -33.24 37.62
C ARG A 78 72.74 -32.70 36.27
N ASP A 79 73.50 -32.91 35.20
CA ASP A 79 73.15 -32.66 33.79
C ASP A 79 71.91 -33.45 33.33
N ARG A 80 71.54 -34.53 34.04
CA ARG A 80 70.41 -35.42 33.71
C ARG A 80 69.17 -35.25 34.60
N GLY A 81 69.14 -34.23 35.47
CA GLY A 81 68.00 -33.88 36.35
C GLY A 81 68.13 -34.33 37.83
N TYR A 82 67.28 -33.77 38.71
CA TYR A 82 67.40 -33.86 40.18
C TYR A 82 66.48 -34.91 40.85
N ILE A 83 66.10 -35.97 40.12
CA ILE A 83 65.25 -37.02 40.68
C ILE A 83 65.99 -37.81 41.76
N GLY A 84 65.60 -37.63 43.03
CA GLY A 84 66.18 -38.32 44.19
C GLY A 84 67.26 -37.53 44.94
N GLU A 85 67.24 -36.20 44.85
CA GLU A 85 68.19 -35.25 45.47
C GLU A 85 68.36 -35.44 46.99
N LYS A 86 67.27 -35.68 47.73
CA LYS A 86 67.30 -35.79 49.21
C LYS A 86 67.87 -37.11 49.76
N GLY A 87 68.06 -38.15 48.93
CA GLY A 87 68.67 -39.43 49.36
C GLY A 87 67.85 -40.28 50.36
N ILE A 88 66.64 -39.86 50.73
CA ILE A 88 65.74 -40.52 51.69
C ILE A 88 64.67 -41.41 51.05
N GLY A 89 64.58 -41.43 49.72
CA GLY A 89 63.45 -42.02 48.99
C GLY A 89 63.21 -43.52 49.22
N PHE A 90 64.24 -44.32 49.51
CA PHE A 90 64.01 -45.73 49.87
C PHE A 90 63.44 -45.88 51.29
N LYS A 91 63.73 -44.95 52.21
CA LYS A 91 63.30 -45.07 53.60
C LYS A 91 61.79 -44.89 53.78
N SER A 92 61.08 -44.37 52.78
CA SER A 92 59.62 -44.34 52.79
C SER A 92 58.98 -45.72 52.77
N VAL A 93 59.66 -46.80 52.35
CA VAL A 93 59.06 -48.16 52.37
C VAL A 93 58.69 -48.62 53.79
N PHE A 94 59.33 -48.04 54.83
CA PHE A 94 59.05 -48.35 56.23
C PHE A 94 57.69 -47.83 56.71
N LEU A 95 57.05 -46.92 55.97
CA LEU A 95 55.67 -46.53 56.18
C LEU A 95 54.72 -47.72 56.13
N ILE A 96 54.99 -48.68 55.24
CA ILE A 96 54.10 -49.81 55.02
C ILE A 96 54.70 -51.16 55.39
N SER A 97 56.01 -51.25 55.58
CA SER A 97 56.68 -52.54 55.79
C SER A 97 57.75 -52.40 56.85
N SER A 98 57.67 -53.20 57.91
CA SER A 98 58.69 -53.23 58.96
C SER A 98 59.96 -53.98 58.53
N LEU A 99 59.88 -54.80 57.48
CA LEU A 99 60.90 -55.77 57.08
C LEU A 99 61.11 -55.79 55.55
N PRO A 100 61.56 -54.70 54.91
CA PRO A 100 61.81 -54.69 53.48
C PRO A 100 63.01 -55.58 53.09
N HIS A 101 62.84 -56.41 52.06
CA HIS A 101 63.88 -57.28 51.50
C HIS A 101 64.28 -56.82 50.09
N ILE A 102 65.55 -56.97 49.72
CA ILE A 102 66.13 -56.63 48.42
C ILE A 102 66.94 -57.81 47.90
N PHE A 103 66.58 -58.26 46.70
CA PHE A 103 67.29 -59.27 45.93
C PHE A 103 67.78 -58.61 44.64
N SER A 104 69.09 -58.50 44.45
CA SER A 104 69.62 -57.83 43.26
C SER A 104 71.09 -58.18 43.02
N ASN A 105 71.46 -58.55 41.79
CA ASN A 105 72.86 -58.87 41.41
C ASN A 105 73.62 -59.77 42.43
N GLY A 106 72.94 -60.77 42.99
CA GLY A 106 73.50 -61.69 43.98
C GLY A 106 73.46 -61.20 45.45
N TYR A 107 73.07 -59.96 45.73
CA TYR A 107 72.71 -59.51 47.07
C TYR A 107 71.36 -60.09 47.49
N GLN A 108 71.26 -60.57 48.72
CA GLN A 108 70.03 -61.04 49.37
C GLN A 108 69.97 -60.45 50.77
N ILE A 109 69.47 -59.22 50.86
CA ILE A 109 69.50 -58.45 52.11
C ILE A 109 68.10 -58.04 52.54
N ARG A 110 67.91 -57.84 53.84
CA ARG A 110 66.74 -57.19 54.40
C ARG A 110 67.14 -56.07 55.34
N PHE A 111 66.20 -55.17 55.62
CA PHE A 111 66.33 -54.18 56.67
C PHE A 111 65.20 -54.37 57.68
N ASN A 112 65.42 -53.89 58.90
CA ASN A 112 64.45 -53.98 59.98
C ASN A 112 64.17 -52.58 60.53
N GLU A 113 62.89 -52.24 60.70
CA GLU A 113 62.45 -51.03 61.38
C GLU A 113 62.94 -51.00 62.84
N LYS A 114 62.91 -52.16 63.52
CA LYS A 114 63.38 -52.28 64.90
C LYS A 114 64.92 -52.19 64.95
N PRO A 115 65.48 -51.53 65.99
CA PRO A 115 66.92 -51.55 66.24
C PRO A 115 67.51 -52.95 66.27
N CYS A 116 68.65 -53.14 65.61
CA CYS A 116 69.44 -54.35 65.74
C CYS A 116 70.00 -54.45 67.17
N PRO A 117 69.85 -55.59 67.88
CA PRO A 117 70.28 -55.73 69.28
C PRO A 117 71.76 -55.42 69.54
N GLU A 118 72.63 -55.68 68.55
CA GLU A 118 74.08 -55.45 68.68
C GLU A 118 74.50 -53.99 68.42
N SER A 119 73.78 -53.28 67.55
CA SER A 119 74.19 -51.93 67.10
C SER A 119 73.29 -50.81 67.59
N GLY A 120 72.09 -51.10 68.12
CA GLY A 120 71.11 -50.10 68.52
C GLY A 120 70.46 -49.32 67.36
N ILE A 121 70.77 -49.68 66.10
CA ILE A 121 70.33 -48.92 64.90
C ILE A 121 69.34 -49.75 64.09
N GLY A 122 68.21 -49.14 63.70
CA GLY A 122 67.22 -49.69 62.75
C GLY A 122 67.27 -49.03 61.36
N TYR A 123 66.37 -49.43 60.45
CA TYR A 123 66.11 -48.90 59.09
C TYR A 123 67.23 -48.98 58.04
N ILE A 124 68.50 -48.90 58.45
CA ILE A 124 69.66 -48.71 57.56
C ILE A 124 70.69 -49.84 57.67
N VAL A 125 70.56 -50.72 58.66
CA VAL A 125 71.42 -51.88 58.87
C VAL A 125 70.99 -53.01 57.93
N PRO A 126 71.84 -53.44 56.98
CA PRO A 126 71.52 -54.57 56.10
C PRO A 126 71.75 -55.89 56.84
N GLU A 127 70.81 -56.84 56.73
CA GLU A 127 70.93 -58.21 57.24
C GLU A 127 70.89 -59.18 56.06
N TRP A 128 71.77 -60.19 56.04
CA TRP A 128 71.72 -61.23 55.02
C TRP A 128 70.53 -62.17 55.24
N VAL A 129 69.86 -62.57 54.15
CA VAL A 129 68.68 -63.45 54.20
C VAL A 129 69.10 -64.88 53.85
N GLU A 130 68.98 -65.81 54.80
CA GLU A 130 69.42 -67.21 54.63
C GLU A 130 68.29 -68.17 54.23
N SER A 131 67.04 -67.91 54.62
CA SER A 131 65.97 -68.92 54.57
C SER A 131 64.72 -68.47 53.82
N ARG A 132 63.95 -67.50 54.33
CA ARG A 132 62.70 -67.05 53.71
C ARG A 132 62.59 -65.52 53.67
N PRO A 133 62.13 -64.92 52.55
CA PRO A 133 61.86 -65.57 51.27
C PRO A 133 63.16 -66.02 50.57
N SER A 134 63.18 -67.25 50.07
CA SER A 134 64.29 -67.80 49.27
C SER A 134 64.15 -67.41 47.80
N LEU A 135 65.22 -67.55 47.01
CA LEU A 135 65.14 -67.41 45.55
C LEU A 135 64.11 -68.37 44.92
N SER A 136 63.86 -69.53 45.53
CA SER A 136 62.82 -70.48 45.09
C SER A 136 61.41 -69.95 45.35
N ASP A 137 61.19 -69.27 46.48
CA ASP A 137 59.91 -68.62 46.80
C ASP A 137 59.64 -67.43 45.86
N ILE A 138 60.69 -66.76 45.39
CA ILE A 138 60.54 -65.70 44.38
C ILE A 138 60.23 -66.32 43.01
N ARG A 139 60.89 -67.42 42.63
CA ARG A 139 60.62 -68.12 41.35
C ARG A 139 59.20 -68.66 41.25
N SER A 140 58.61 -69.11 42.35
CA SER A 140 57.22 -69.61 42.34
C SER A 140 56.21 -68.50 42.01
N ILE A 141 56.49 -67.24 42.38
CA ILE A 141 55.65 -66.07 42.06
C ILE A 141 55.68 -65.75 40.56
N TYR A 142 56.83 -65.86 39.90
CA TYR A 142 56.98 -65.54 38.47
C TYR A 142 56.72 -66.74 37.53
N GLY A 143 56.70 -67.96 38.06
CA GLY A 143 56.58 -69.21 37.31
C GLY A 143 57.95 -69.79 36.91
N SER A 144 58.04 -71.13 36.89
CA SER A 144 59.29 -71.89 36.69
C SER A 144 59.99 -71.67 35.34
N SER A 145 59.32 -71.07 34.35
CA SER A 145 59.82 -70.83 32.99
C SER A 145 60.25 -69.38 32.71
N LYS A 146 60.16 -68.44 33.67
CA LYS A 146 60.52 -67.02 33.46
C LYS A 146 61.86 -66.65 34.09
N VAL A 147 62.62 -65.82 33.38
CA VAL A 147 63.84 -65.18 33.91
C VAL A 147 63.44 -64.24 35.05
N LEU A 148 64.09 -64.38 36.21
CA LEU A 148 63.87 -63.48 37.35
C LEU A 148 64.29 -62.04 37.01
N PRO A 149 63.56 -61.01 37.48
CA PRO A 149 64.02 -59.63 37.42
C PRO A 149 65.42 -59.45 38.01
N THR A 150 66.20 -58.53 37.44
CA THR A 150 67.55 -58.21 37.94
C THR A 150 67.53 -57.59 39.35
N THR A 151 66.43 -56.93 39.73
CA THR A 151 66.16 -56.44 41.08
C THR A 151 64.73 -56.75 41.49
N THR A 152 64.55 -57.36 42.66
CA THR A 152 63.26 -57.63 43.28
C THR A 152 63.28 -57.06 44.70
N ILE A 153 62.28 -56.25 45.05
CA ILE A 153 62.10 -55.73 46.42
C ILE A 153 60.81 -56.30 46.98
N ILE A 154 60.90 -56.99 48.11
CA ILE A 154 59.76 -57.62 48.76
C ILE A 154 59.44 -56.82 50.01
N LEU A 155 58.19 -56.35 50.10
CA LEU A 155 57.73 -55.49 51.19
C LEU A 155 56.57 -56.20 51.91
N PRO A 156 56.87 -56.99 52.97
CA PRO A 156 55.83 -57.53 53.85
C PRO A 156 55.03 -56.39 54.46
N LEU A 157 53.77 -56.28 54.07
CA LEU A 157 52.91 -55.17 54.46
C LEU A 157 52.52 -55.25 55.94
N LYS A 158 52.51 -54.10 56.62
CA LYS A 158 51.83 -53.91 57.90
C LYS A 158 50.33 -54.17 57.70
N SER A 159 49.71 -54.88 58.64
CA SER A 159 48.34 -55.41 58.47
C SER A 159 47.30 -54.32 58.21
N ASP A 160 47.48 -53.12 58.76
CA ASP A 160 46.61 -51.95 58.59
C ASP A 160 46.81 -51.20 57.25
N LYS A 161 47.87 -51.52 56.49
CA LYS A 161 48.22 -50.80 55.26
C LYS A 161 47.83 -51.53 53.97
N VAL A 162 47.40 -52.79 54.04
CA VAL A 162 47.13 -53.64 52.86
C VAL A 162 46.08 -52.99 51.94
N ASP A 163 44.91 -52.63 52.45
CA ASP A 163 43.82 -52.03 51.66
C ASP A 163 44.18 -50.64 51.14
N ALA A 164 44.88 -49.84 51.95
CA ALA A 164 45.34 -48.50 51.57
C ALA A 164 46.31 -48.56 50.38
N VAL A 165 47.27 -49.49 50.41
CA VAL A 165 48.23 -49.72 49.32
C VAL A 165 47.51 -50.21 48.07
N LYS A 166 46.56 -51.15 48.20
CA LYS A 166 45.77 -51.67 47.07
C LYS A 166 44.98 -50.55 46.38
N LYS A 167 44.29 -49.69 47.15
CA LYS A 167 43.52 -48.55 46.63
C LYS A 167 44.42 -47.53 45.92
N GLN A 168 45.61 -47.25 46.46
CA GLN A 168 46.56 -46.30 45.86
C GLN A 168 47.17 -46.83 44.57
N LEU A 169 47.57 -48.11 44.52
CA LEU A 169 48.10 -48.73 43.29
C LEU A 169 47.05 -48.79 42.17
N SER A 170 45.79 -49.02 42.54
CA SER A 170 44.67 -49.02 41.58
C SER A 170 44.35 -47.62 41.04
N SER A 171 44.72 -46.55 41.77
CA SER A 171 44.45 -45.15 41.41
C SER A 171 45.67 -44.40 40.87
N MET A 172 46.71 -45.13 40.44
CA MET A 172 47.93 -44.54 39.88
C MET A 172 47.64 -43.75 38.61
N HIS A 173 48.18 -42.54 38.53
CA HIS A 173 47.90 -41.65 37.42
C HIS A 173 48.69 -42.07 36.16
N PRO A 174 48.04 -42.37 35.02
CA PRO A 174 48.73 -42.81 33.79
C PRO A 174 49.84 -41.86 33.33
N GLU A 175 49.58 -40.55 33.40
CA GLU A 175 50.53 -39.52 32.98
C GLU A 175 51.83 -39.44 33.82
N MET A 176 51.97 -40.23 34.88
CA MET A 176 53.21 -40.27 35.66
C MET A 176 54.44 -40.67 34.82
N LEU A 177 54.23 -41.37 33.69
CA LEU A 177 55.30 -41.75 32.77
C LEU A 177 55.69 -40.63 31.78
N LEU A 178 54.86 -39.59 31.57
CA LEU A 178 55.02 -38.61 30.48
C LEU A 178 56.41 -37.96 30.44
N PHE A 179 56.99 -37.68 31.61
CA PHE A 179 58.25 -36.96 31.73
C PHE A 179 59.40 -37.82 32.28
N LEU A 180 59.19 -39.14 32.35
CA LEU A 180 60.24 -40.09 32.72
C LEU A 180 61.01 -40.51 31.48
N THR A 181 62.34 -40.37 31.54
CA THR A 181 63.20 -40.62 30.38
C THR A 181 63.60 -42.09 30.21
N LYS A 182 63.51 -42.90 31.29
CA LYS A 182 63.98 -44.29 31.30
C LYS A 182 62.87 -45.33 31.48
N ILE A 183 61.87 -45.01 32.29
CA ILE A 183 60.75 -45.93 32.57
C ILE A 183 59.70 -45.67 31.50
N ARG A 184 59.46 -46.65 30.64
CA ARG A 184 58.47 -46.58 29.56
C ARG A 184 57.20 -47.39 29.85
N GLN A 185 57.22 -48.30 30.82
CA GLN A 185 56.09 -49.17 31.16
C GLN A 185 56.04 -49.41 32.67
N LEU A 186 54.84 -49.47 33.21
CA LEU A 186 54.54 -49.81 34.60
C LEU A 186 53.31 -50.73 34.64
N SER A 187 53.43 -51.87 35.31
CA SER A 187 52.33 -52.83 35.49
C SER A 187 52.11 -53.14 36.97
N VAL A 188 50.85 -53.14 37.40
CA VAL A 188 50.41 -53.58 38.73
C VAL A 188 49.59 -54.86 38.55
N LYS A 189 49.95 -55.92 39.27
CA LYS A 189 49.28 -57.21 39.21
C LYS A 189 48.82 -57.64 40.60
N GLU A 190 47.54 -57.94 40.73
CA GLU A 190 46.96 -58.54 41.93
C GLU A 190 46.82 -60.06 41.73
N HIS A 191 47.42 -60.83 42.62
CA HIS A 191 47.30 -62.28 42.61
C HIS A 191 46.25 -62.74 43.62
N ASN A 192 45.12 -63.23 43.12
CA ASN A 192 44.02 -63.77 43.93
C ASN A 192 43.94 -65.30 43.78
N TYR A 193 43.51 -66.01 44.84
CA TYR A 193 43.34 -67.47 44.83
C TYR A 193 42.34 -67.95 43.75
N ASN A 194 41.42 -67.08 43.33
CA ASN A 194 40.55 -67.30 42.16
C ASN A 194 41.18 -66.66 40.90
N PRO A 195 41.47 -67.42 39.83
CA PRO A 195 42.07 -66.90 38.59
C PRO A 195 41.28 -65.75 37.96
N ASN A 196 39.94 -65.82 38.03
CA ASN A 196 39.03 -64.81 37.48
C ASN A 196 38.97 -63.50 38.29
N GLY A 197 39.60 -63.45 39.48
CA GLY A 197 39.67 -62.25 40.32
C GLY A 197 41.01 -61.51 40.22
N SER A 198 41.96 -61.96 39.39
CA SER A 198 43.25 -61.30 39.24
C SER A 198 43.11 -59.99 38.44
N THR A 199 43.59 -58.88 39.00
CA THR A 199 43.54 -57.57 38.34
C THR A 199 44.91 -57.20 37.77
N VAL A 200 44.95 -56.81 36.50
CA VAL A 200 46.16 -56.29 35.86
C VAL A 200 45.85 -54.89 35.38
N SER A 201 46.55 -53.91 35.96
CA SER A 201 46.53 -52.54 35.44
C SER A 201 47.89 -52.23 34.86
N GLU A 202 47.91 -51.71 33.64
CA GLU A 202 49.16 -51.42 32.93
C GLU A 202 49.13 -50.00 32.37
N ILE A 203 50.26 -49.31 32.45
CA ILE A 203 50.48 -47.98 31.90
C ILE A 203 51.75 -48.06 31.06
N ALA A 204 51.70 -47.67 29.80
CA ALA A 204 52.84 -47.76 28.90
C ALA A 204 52.92 -46.54 27.97
N ILE A 205 54.15 -46.14 27.61
CA ILE A 205 54.40 -45.30 26.44
C ILE A 205 54.49 -46.25 25.25
N SER A 206 53.43 -46.28 24.44
CA SER A 206 53.30 -47.21 23.31
C SER A 206 54.20 -46.81 22.14
N SER A 207 54.31 -45.50 21.85
CA SER A 207 55.24 -44.99 20.83
C SER A 207 55.60 -43.51 21.00
N GLU A 208 56.68 -43.10 20.33
CA GLU A 208 57.16 -41.72 20.24
C GLU A 208 57.44 -41.41 18.76
N LYS A 209 56.79 -40.37 18.20
CA LYS A 209 56.83 -40.05 16.76
C LYS A 209 57.03 -38.55 16.52
N ASN A 210 57.24 -38.16 15.25
CA ASN A 210 57.25 -36.77 14.78
C ASN A 210 58.26 -35.86 15.48
N PHE A 211 59.44 -36.38 15.81
CA PHE A 211 60.50 -35.61 16.44
C PHE A 211 61.02 -34.51 15.50
N GLN A 212 61.01 -33.27 15.96
CA GLN A 212 61.48 -32.10 15.21
C GLN A 212 62.30 -31.18 16.11
N VAL A 213 63.40 -30.65 15.57
CA VAL A 213 64.28 -29.69 16.27
C VAL A 213 64.16 -28.31 15.63
N ARG A 214 63.80 -27.31 16.41
CA ARG A 214 63.68 -25.91 16.01
C ARG A 214 64.81 -25.09 16.63
N LYS A 215 65.91 -24.93 15.87
CA LYS A 215 67.13 -24.24 16.33
C LYS A 215 66.87 -22.79 16.74
N ASN A 216 66.02 -22.07 16.00
CA ASN A 216 65.75 -20.64 16.20
C ASN A 216 65.25 -20.30 17.61
N VAL A 217 64.51 -21.23 18.23
CA VAL A 217 63.91 -21.06 19.56
C VAL A 217 64.49 -22.02 20.60
N LYS A 218 65.58 -22.73 20.27
CA LYS A 218 66.17 -23.81 21.10
C LYS A 218 65.11 -24.79 21.64
N ALA A 219 64.21 -25.24 20.77
CA ALA A 219 63.12 -26.13 21.15
C ALA A 219 63.12 -27.43 20.33
N GLU A 220 62.56 -28.48 20.91
CA GLU A 220 62.26 -29.75 20.27
C GLU A 220 60.79 -30.11 20.51
N SER A 221 60.16 -30.76 19.53
CA SER A 221 58.79 -31.24 19.65
C SER A 221 58.66 -32.68 19.19
N TYR A 222 57.76 -33.43 19.81
CA TYR A 222 57.49 -34.83 19.47
C TYR A 222 56.10 -35.23 19.98
N THR A 223 55.53 -36.30 19.44
CA THR A 223 54.24 -36.84 19.88
C THR A 223 54.46 -38.12 20.68
N LEU A 224 53.95 -38.17 21.90
CA LEU A 224 53.92 -39.36 22.75
C LEU A 224 52.54 -40.00 22.75
N TYR A 225 52.50 -41.33 22.71
CA TYR A 225 51.28 -42.11 22.87
C TYR A 225 51.35 -42.84 24.21
N LEU A 226 50.39 -42.55 25.09
CA LEU A 226 50.28 -43.11 26.42
C LEU A 226 49.06 -44.03 26.45
N SER A 227 49.27 -45.32 26.71
CA SER A 227 48.20 -46.28 26.90
C SER A 227 48.02 -46.67 28.37
N ALA A 228 46.79 -46.94 28.75
CA ALA A 228 46.41 -47.48 30.06
C ALA A 228 45.37 -48.59 29.88
N ILE A 229 45.64 -49.76 30.47
CA ILE A 229 44.76 -50.92 30.44
C ILE A 229 44.14 -51.12 31.82
N GLU A 230 42.82 -51.29 31.87
CA GLU A 230 42.05 -51.68 33.06
C GLU A 230 41.06 -52.81 32.71
N ASN A 231 40.93 -53.78 33.63
CA ASN A 231 40.19 -55.04 33.49
C ASN A 231 38.75 -54.93 32.90
N GLU A 232 38.06 -53.80 33.05
CA GLU A 232 36.65 -53.63 32.65
C GLU A 232 36.42 -52.66 31.48
N LYS A 233 37.41 -51.83 31.11
CA LYS A 233 37.23 -50.70 30.17
C LYS A 233 38.00 -50.84 28.85
N GLY A 234 38.75 -51.93 28.67
CA GLY A 234 39.63 -52.10 27.51
C GLY A 234 40.86 -51.18 27.57
N GLU A 235 41.70 -51.24 26.53
CA GLU A 235 42.86 -50.36 26.39
C GLU A 235 42.40 -48.94 26.02
N GLN A 236 42.81 -47.95 26.82
CA GLN A 236 42.60 -46.54 26.54
C GLN A 236 43.94 -45.91 26.15
N GLU A 237 43.95 -45.10 25.10
CA GLU A 237 45.14 -44.39 24.65
C GLU A 237 44.86 -42.88 24.58
N CYS A 238 45.82 -42.07 25.03
CA CYS A 238 45.83 -40.63 24.84
C CYS A 238 47.18 -40.22 24.24
N CYS A 239 47.15 -39.36 23.22
CA CYS A 239 48.36 -38.84 22.62
C CYS A 239 48.64 -37.40 23.07
N TYR A 240 49.92 -37.08 23.27
CA TYR A 240 50.39 -35.81 23.79
C TYR A 240 51.38 -35.19 22.81
N TYR A 241 51.11 -33.97 22.36
CA TYR A 241 52.13 -33.16 21.70
C TYR A 241 53.04 -32.56 22.77
N MET A 242 54.31 -32.92 22.71
CA MET A 242 55.33 -32.49 23.65
C MET A 242 56.13 -31.35 23.03
N TRP A 243 56.27 -30.26 23.75
CA TRP A 243 57.11 -29.12 23.39
C TRP A 243 58.13 -28.86 24.47
N ARG A 244 59.40 -29.13 24.19
CA ARG A 244 60.50 -28.94 25.14
C ARG A 244 61.40 -27.80 24.68
N GLN A 245 61.50 -26.75 25.49
CA GLN A 245 62.24 -25.53 25.15
C GLN A 245 63.24 -25.15 26.24
N ARG A 246 64.42 -24.68 25.82
CA ARG A 246 65.48 -24.20 26.71
C ARG A 246 65.49 -22.67 26.80
N PHE A 247 65.61 -22.15 28.01
CA PHE A 247 65.71 -20.72 28.32
C PHE A 247 66.93 -20.44 29.18
N PRO A 248 67.69 -19.37 28.96
CA PRO A 248 68.81 -19.01 29.83
C PRO A 248 68.32 -18.59 31.23
N VAL A 249 69.02 -19.03 32.27
CA VAL A 249 68.74 -18.64 33.66
C VAL A 249 69.18 -17.19 33.89
N LYS A 250 68.24 -16.31 34.24
CA LYS A 250 68.55 -14.91 34.57
C LYS A 250 69.36 -14.81 35.89
N PRO A 251 70.24 -13.82 36.04
CA PRO A 251 71.04 -13.64 37.27
C PRO A 251 70.20 -13.61 38.56
N ASP A 252 69.09 -12.86 38.55
CA ASP A 252 68.22 -12.65 39.73
C ASP A 252 67.43 -13.91 40.14
N ASN A 253 67.37 -14.92 39.27
CA ASN A 253 66.66 -16.17 39.54
C ASN A 253 67.60 -17.33 39.92
N ARG A 254 68.91 -17.09 40.04
CA ARG A 254 69.88 -18.11 40.51
C ARG A 254 69.68 -18.40 42.00
N VAL A 255 69.85 -19.68 42.36
CA VAL A 255 69.74 -20.16 43.74
C VAL A 255 70.85 -21.17 44.01
N ASP A 256 71.38 -21.20 45.24
CA ASP A 256 72.52 -22.06 45.62
C ASP A 256 72.29 -23.55 45.30
N LYS A 257 71.04 -24.01 45.42
CA LYS A 257 70.65 -25.40 45.14
C LYS A 257 70.80 -25.80 43.67
N ARG A 258 70.96 -24.83 42.75
CA ARG A 258 70.96 -25.00 41.29
C ARG A 258 72.06 -24.14 40.62
N ALA A 259 73.12 -23.79 41.34
CA ALA A 259 74.15 -22.85 40.88
C ALA A 259 74.84 -23.30 39.58
N GLU A 260 74.90 -24.61 39.34
CA GLU A 260 75.49 -25.28 38.18
C GLU A 260 74.59 -25.35 36.94
N ILE A 261 73.37 -24.82 36.98
CA ILE A 261 72.44 -24.85 35.85
C ILE A 261 72.35 -23.47 35.20
N ASP A 262 72.72 -23.39 33.93
CA ASP A 262 72.69 -22.15 33.15
C ASP A 262 71.45 -22.03 32.23
N GLU A 263 70.71 -23.12 32.01
CA GLU A 263 69.49 -23.12 31.20
C GLU A 263 68.32 -23.84 31.91
N TRP A 264 67.15 -23.21 31.97
CA TRP A 264 65.89 -23.85 32.30
C TRP A 264 65.37 -24.66 31.12
N VAL A 265 64.89 -25.86 31.41
CA VAL A 265 64.22 -26.72 30.43
C VAL A 265 62.75 -26.83 30.81
N ILE A 266 61.89 -26.28 29.96
CA ILE A 266 60.43 -26.29 30.16
C ILE A 266 59.83 -27.21 29.11
N THR A 267 59.03 -28.18 29.56
CA THR A 267 58.29 -29.08 28.67
C THR A 267 56.79 -28.84 28.85
N LEU A 268 56.11 -28.47 27.78
CA LEU A 268 54.65 -28.38 27.73
C LEU A 268 54.10 -29.63 27.04
N ALA A 269 53.11 -30.27 27.64
CA ALA A 269 52.43 -31.42 27.04
C ALA A 269 50.96 -31.07 26.76
N PHE A 270 50.57 -31.19 25.50
CA PHE A 270 49.23 -30.87 25.00
C PHE A 270 48.50 -32.18 24.66
N PRO A 271 47.52 -32.60 25.47
CA PRO A 271 46.77 -33.83 25.22
C PRO A 271 45.80 -33.66 24.05
N PHE A 272 45.90 -34.51 23.04
CA PHE A 272 44.86 -34.65 22.03
C PHE A 272 43.81 -35.65 22.55
N GLY A 273 42.59 -35.16 22.76
CA GLY A 273 41.49 -35.95 23.31
C GLY A 273 41.44 -35.91 24.84
N GLN A 274 40.72 -36.86 25.41
CA GLN A 274 40.51 -36.92 26.85
C GLN A 274 41.76 -37.48 27.57
N ARG A 275 42.28 -36.72 28.54
CA ARG A 275 43.36 -37.18 29.41
C ARG A 275 42.94 -38.43 30.18
N LEU A 276 43.86 -39.37 30.34
CA LEU A 276 43.58 -40.63 31.03
C LEU A 276 43.45 -40.40 32.55
N SER A 277 42.22 -40.51 33.05
CA SER A 277 41.87 -40.32 34.47
C SER A 277 41.36 -41.63 35.07
N ARG A 278 42.23 -42.39 35.75
CA ARG A 278 41.84 -43.62 36.49
C ARG A 278 41.02 -43.29 37.75
N GLY A 279 39.80 -42.79 37.56
CA GLY A 279 38.86 -42.41 38.63
C GLY A 279 39.19 -41.12 39.39
N LYS A 280 40.29 -40.41 39.07
CA LYS A 280 40.58 -39.08 39.60
C LYS A 280 39.78 -38.01 38.86
N GLN A 281 38.98 -37.23 39.58
CA GLN A 281 38.20 -36.11 39.00
C GLN A 281 39.07 -34.93 38.57
N HIS A 282 40.23 -34.73 39.23
CA HIS A 282 41.16 -33.66 38.90
C HIS A 282 42.55 -34.23 38.62
N LEU A 283 43.13 -33.80 37.50
CA LEU A 283 44.45 -34.24 37.05
C LEU A 283 45.46 -33.11 37.27
N PRO A 284 46.68 -33.42 37.72
CA PRO A 284 47.68 -32.40 37.98
C PRO A 284 48.09 -31.71 36.69
N GLY A 285 48.28 -30.39 36.76
CA GLY A 285 48.72 -29.55 35.65
C GLY A 285 50.21 -29.19 35.72
N VAL A 286 50.85 -29.39 36.87
CA VAL A 286 52.27 -29.06 37.10
C VAL A 286 53.06 -30.31 37.49
N TYR A 287 54.19 -30.51 36.84
CA TYR A 287 55.07 -31.67 37.03
C TYR A 287 56.49 -31.20 37.31
N ALA A 288 57.16 -31.92 38.21
CA ALA A 288 58.59 -31.86 38.42
C ALA A 288 59.16 -33.26 38.20
N PHE A 289 59.15 -33.67 36.92
CA PHE A 289 59.40 -35.03 36.40
C PHE A 289 58.35 -36.07 36.80
N LEU A 290 57.84 -36.00 38.02
CA LEU A 290 56.68 -36.73 38.52
C LEU A 290 55.52 -35.74 38.77
N PRO A 291 54.27 -36.21 38.77
CA PRO A 291 53.10 -35.38 39.05
C PRO A 291 53.21 -34.74 40.44
N THR A 292 52.78 -33.48 40.54
CA THR A 292 52.44 -32.82 41.81
C THR A 292 50.95 -33.03 42.10
N GLU A 293 50.40 -32.44 43.16
CA GLU A 293 48.95 -32.42 43.41
C GLU A 293 48.31 -31.08 42.94
N MET A 294 49.05 -30.27 42.18
CA MET A 294 48.59 -28.96 41.70
C MET A 294 47.68 -29.08 40.48
N VAL A 295 46.41 -28.72 40.65
CA VAL A 295 45.40 -28.66 39.57
C VAL A 295 45.28 -27.22 39.06
N THR A 296 45.50 -26.98 37.77
CA THR A 296 45.64 -25.62 37.20
C THR A 296 44.49 -25.15 36.32
N ASN A 297 43.63 -26.06 35.84
CA ASN A 297 42.67 -25.84 34.74
C ASN A 297 43.28 -25.50 33.37
N PHE A 298 44.61 -25.47 33.23
CA PHE A 298 45.20 -25.32 31.91
C PHE A 298 44.94 -26.58 31.08
N PRO A 299 44.58 -26.42 29.79
CA PRO A 299 44.34 -27.56 28.89
C PRO A 299 45.65 -28.24 28.44
N PHE A 300 46.77 -27.91 29.08
CA PHE A 300 48.09 -28.47 28.85
C PHE A 300 48.82 -28.63 30.19
N VAL A 301 49.84 -29.47 30.20
CA VAL A 301 50.65 -29.78 31.38
C VAL A 301 51.98 -29.04 31.31
N ILE A 302 52.43 -28.48 32.42
CA ILE A 302 53.72 -27.80 32.56
C ILE A 302 54.68 -28.70 33.33
N GLN A 303 55.78 -29.07 32.71
CA GLN A 303 56.92 -29.68 33.40
C GLN A 303 58.11 -28.72 33.37
N ALA A 304 58.78 -28.58 34.52
CA ALA A 304 60.14 -28.05 34.61
C ALA A 304 60.88 -28.62 35.83
N ASP A 305 62.16 -28.28 36.01
CA ASP A 305 62.90 -28.54 37.25
C ASP A 305 62.48 -27.58 38.38
N PHE A 306 61.22 -27.68 38.81
CA PHE A 306 60.68 -26.86 39.89
C PHE A 306 61.23 -27.27 41.26
N LEU A 307 61.52 -26.27 42.10
CA LEU A 307 61.77 -26.49 43.53
C LEU A 307 60.43 -26.77 44.24
N LEU A 308 60.34 -27.92 44.91
CA LEU A 308 59.12 -28.40 45.57
C LEU A 308 59.16 -28.16 47.08
N ALA A 309 57.97 -28.03 47.68
CA ALA A 309 57.80 -28.16 49.11
C ALA A 309 58.22 -29.57 49.59
N SER A 310 58.45 -29.74 50.90
CA SER A 310 58.90 -31.03 51.44
C SER A 310 57.92 -32.18 51.18
N SER A 311 56.60 -31.91 51.16
CA SER A 311 55.56 -32.89 50.79
C SER A 311 55.56 -33.26 49.30
N ARG A 312 56.21 -32.47 48.44
CA ARG A 312 56.19 -32.56 46.97
C ARG A 312 54.82 -32.29 46.31
N GLU A 313 53.81 -31.91 47.07
CA GLU A 313 52.45 -31.66 46.57
C GLU A 313 52.36 -30.37 45.76
N ALA A 314 53.19 -29.37 46.07
CA ALA A 314 53.20 -28.08 45.41
C ALA A 314 54.63 -27.55 45.17
N ILE A 315 54.76 -26.67 44.17
CA ILE A 315 55.97 -25.90 43.93
C ILE A 315 56.10 -24.75 44.95
N LEU A 316 57.33 -24.33 45.21
CA LEU A 316 57.62 -23.14 46.03
C LEU A 316 57.44 -21.88 45.19
N PHE A 317 56.29 -21.21 45.29
CA PHE A 317 55.96 -20.04 44.46
C PHE A 317 56.78 -18.79 44.80
N ASP A 318 57.25 -18.66 46.03
CA ASP A 318 58.08 -17.57 46.52
C ASP A 318 59.52 -17.61 45.99
N SER A 319 59.99 -18.81 45.64
CA SER A 319 61.33 -19.08 45.09
C SER A 319 61.62 -18.29 43.80
N PRO A 320 62.73 -17.51 43.75
CA PRO A 320 63.17 -16.82 42.54
C PRO A 320 63.35 -17.77 41.35
N TRP A 321 63.82 -19.00 41.59
CA TRP A 321 64.00 -20.02 40.54
C TRP A 321 62.68 -20.39 39.85
N ASN A 322 61.64 -20.70 40.63
CA ASN A 322 60.34 -21.10 40.08
C ASN A 322 59.63 -19.93 39.42
N LYS A 323 59.76 -18.70 39.95
CA LYS A 323 59.24 -17.48 39.31
C LYS A 323 59.83 -17.29 37.92
N GLY A 324 61.15 -17.42 37.77
CA GLY A 324 61.84 -17.33 36.48
C GLY A 324 61.37 -18.38 35.47
N ILE A 325 61.14 -19.62 35.91
CA ILE A 325 60.55 -20.67 35.07
C ILE A 325 59.14 -20.28 34.62
N LEU A 326 58.26 -19.88 35.54
CA LEU A 326 56.86 -19.54 35.23
C LEU A 326 56.77 -18.33 34.28
N GLU A 327 57.65 -17.34 34.40
CA GLU A 327 57.76 -16.21 33.46
C GLU A 327 58.10 -16.65 32.02
N CYS A 328 58.80 -17.77 31.85
CA CYS A 328 59.15 -18.31 30.54
C CYS A 328 58.03 -19.15 29.91
N VAL A 329 57.08 -19.66 30.70
CA VAL A 329 55.97 -20.51 30.23
C VAL A 329 55.13 -19.84 29.13
N PRO A 330 54.73 -18.55 29.23
CA PRO A 330 54.00 -17.89 28.15
C PRO A 330 54.73 -17.88 26.81
N SER A 331 56.04 -17.67 26.81
CA SER A 331 56.86 -17.71 25.59
C SER A 331 56.98 -19.12 25.04
N ALA A 332 57.16 -20.12 25.92
CA ALA A 332 57.17 -21.53 25.53
C ALA A 332 55.85 -21.95 24.89
N PHE A 333 54.73 -21.54 25.50
CA PHE A 333 53.39 -21.80 25.01
C PHE A 333 53.18 -21.17 23.64
N LEU A 334 53.48 -19.87 23.46
CA LEU A 334 53.29 -19.20 22.17
C LEU A 334 54.04 -19.94 21.05
N ASN A 335 55.31 -20.27 21.26
CA ASN A 335 56.11 -20.95 20.23
C ASN A 335 55.55 -22.34 19.90
N ALA A 336 55.11 -23.09 20.92
CA ALA A 336 54.46 -24.38 20.74
C ALA A 336 53.14 -24.26 19.97
N PHE A 337 52.32 -23.28 20.35
CA PHE A 337 51.02 -23.00 19.79
C PHE A 337 51.11 -22.56 18.33
N VAL A 338 52.06 -21.66 18.01
CA VAL A 338 52.35 -21.24 16.63
C VAL A 338 52.76 -22.42 15.76
N ALA A 339 53.61 -23.32 16.27
CA ALA A 339 53.95 -24.54 15.56
C ALA A 339 52.71 -25.42 15.30
N LEU A 340 51.89 -25.68 16.32
CA LEU A 340 50.66 -26.46 16.20
C LEU A 340 49.67 -25.87 15.18
N VAL A 341 49.51 -24.54 15.16
CA VAL A 341 48.55 -23.85 14.28
C VAL A 341 49.10 -23.71 12.85
N LYS A 342 50.40 -23.47 12.66
CA LYS A 342 50.99 -23.14 11.35
C LYS A 342 51.69 -24.31 10.62
N SER A 343 52.24 -25.33 11.31
CA SER A 343 53.20 -26.29 10.70
C SER A 343 52.65 -27.66 10.25
N GLY A 344 51.43 -27.71 9.70
CA GLY A 344 50.89 -28.94 9.11
C GLY A 344 51.15 -29.03 7.60
N ASP A 345 52.17 -29.80 7.19
CA ASP A 345 52.55 -29.99 5.78
C ASP A 345 51.47 -30.72 4.93
N ASP A 346 50.52 -31.41 5.57
CA ASP A 346 49.35 -32.07 4.92
C ASP A 346 47.98 -31.50 5.37
N ALA A 347 47.93 -30.37 6.11
CA ALA A 347 46.66 -29.89 6.66
C ALA A 347 45.67 -29.44 5.56
N PRO A 348 44.51 -30.13 5.35
CA PRO A 348 43.50 -29.67 4.43
C PRO A 348 42.90 -28.33 4.91
N ALA A 349 42.82 -27.41 3.96
CA ALA A 349 42.04 -26.17 3.83
C ALA A 349 41.86 -25.17 4.99
N MET A 350 42.02 -25.49 6.28
CA MET A 350 41.94 -24.51 7.39
C MET A 350 42.63 -25.10 8.63
N SER A 351 43.64 -24.42 9.18
CA SER A 351 44.34 -24.84 10.42
C SER A 351 43.34 -25.31 11.48
N ALA A 352 43.45 -26.56 11.93
CA ALA A 352 42.42 -27.23 12.74
C ALA A 352 41.99 -26.36 13.94
N PRO A 353 40.75 -25.83 13.96
CA PRO A 353 40.24 -25.00 15.05
C PRO A 353 40.35 -25.67 16.43
N SER A 354 40.35 -27.00 16.46
CA SER A 354 40.56 -27.81 17.66
C SER A 354 41.87 -27.51 18.40
N MET A 355 42.92 -27.04 17.71
CA MET A 355 44.18 -26.64 18.37
C MET A 355 43.97 -25.48 19.34
N PHE A 356 43.02 -24.58 19.05
CA PHE A 356 42.74 -23.43 19.90
C PHE A 356 42.08 -23.79 21.24
N ASN A 357 41.60 -25.02 21.40
CA ASN A 357 41.15 -25.54 22.70
C ASN A 357 42.29 -25.68 23.72
N PHE A 358 43.55 -25.58 23.27
CA PHE A 358 44.71 -25.47 24.16
C PHE A 358 44.91 -24.09 24.77
N LEU A 359 44.13 -23.08 24.37
CA LEU A 359 44.17 -21.78 25.03
C LEU A 359 43.56 -21.87 26.44
N PRO A 360 44.21 -21.32 27.48
CA PRO A 360 43.70 -21.33 28.85
C PRO A 360 42.56 -20.31 29.01
N VAL A 361 41.39 -20.62 28.44
CA VAL A 361 40.20 -19.76 28.45
C VAL A 361 39.70 -19.52 29.87
N ASP A 362 39.65 -20.57 30.68
CA ASP A 362 39.20 -20.51 32.07
C ASP A 362 40.27 -19.93 32.99
N SER A 363 39.82 -19.22 34.03
CA SER A 363 40.73 -18.72 35.07
C SER A 363 41.39 -19.87 35.81
N SER A 364 42.64 -19.66 36.23
CA SER A 364 43.38 -20.67 37.00
C SER A 364 42.75 -20.87 38.38
N LEU A 365 42.60 -22.13 38.83
CA LEU A 365 42.22 -22.44 40.23
C LEU A 365 43.27 -21.97 41.24
N ILE A 366 44.49 -21.73 40.78
CA ILE A 366 45.62 -21.26 41.57
C ILE A 366 45.88 -19.80 41.18
N PRO A 367 45.57 -18.81 42.03
CA PRO A 367 45.69 -17.39 41.71
C PRO A 367 47.09 -16.97 41.22
N LEU A 368 48.14 -17.60 41.74
CA LEU A 368 49.52 -17.30 41.38
C LEU A 368 49.87 -17.67 39.92
N LEU A 369 49.14 -18.61 39.31
CA LEU A 369 49.29 -18.98 37.90
C LEU A 369 48.47 -18.10 36.95
N GLU A 370 47.66 -17.17 37.47
CA GLU A 370 46.91 -16.23 36.63
C GLU A 370 47.83 -15.29 35.84
N SER A 371 49.01 -14.99 36.39
CA SER A 371 50.09 -14.28 35.69
C SER A 371 50.54 -15.03 34.42
N VAL A 372 50.63 -16.36 34.47
CA VAL A 372 50.99 -17.21 33.33
C VAL A 372 49.86 -17.18 32.28
N ARG A 373 48.61 -17.35 32.71
CA ARG A 373 47.44 -17.26 31.80
C ARG A 373 47.37 -15.91 31.09
N SER A 374 47.53 -14.81 31.85
CA SER A 374 47.50 -13.45 31.32
C SER A 374 48.67 -13.19 30.36
N GLY A 375 49.87 -13.66 30.70
CA GLY A 375 51.03 -13.57 29.81
C GLY A 375 50.86 -14.40 28.51
N ILE A 376 50.20 -15.56 28.58
CA ILE A 376 49.83 -16.35 27.39
C ILE A 376 48.86 -15.54 26.52
N LYS A 377 47.80 -14.98 27.13
CA LYS A 377 46.81 -14.16 26.43
C LYS A 377 47.47 -12.99 25.70
N GLU A 378 48.28 -12.20 26.38
CA GLU A 378 48.97 -11.03 25.81
C GLU A 378 49.83 -11.41 24.59
N LYS A 379 50.63 -12.48 24.71
CA LYS A 379 51.49 -12.98 23.63
C LYS A 379 50.69 -13.49 22.43
N VAL A 380 49.61 -14.22 22.68
CA VAL A 380 48.73 -14.76 21.64
C VAL A 380 47.98 -13.65 20.89
N LEU A 381 47.54 -12.60 21.59
CA LEU A 381 46.88 -11.43 20.97
C LEU A 381 47.81 -10.62 20.06
N ALA A 382 49.11 -10.67 20.28
CA ALA A 382 50.11 -9.95 19.50
C ALA A 382 50.59 -10.68 18.24
N GLU A 383 50.27 -11.98 18.10
CA GLU A 383 50.79 -12.86 17.05
C GLU A 383 49.75 -13.13 15.95
N ASP A 384 50.22 -13.27 14.71
CA ASP A 384 49.38 -13.60 13.55
C ASP A 384 49.05 -15.10 13.52
N ILE A 385 48.04 -15.51 14.31
CA ILE A 385 47.66 -16.92 14.48
C ILE A 385 46.22 -17.23 14.09
N VAL A 386 45.33 -16.24 13.96
CA VAL A 386 43.90 -16.50 13.72
C VAL A 386 43.67 -16.75 12.23
N PRO A 387 43.14 -17.92 11.83
CA PRO A 387 42.88 -18.22 10.43
C PRO A 387 41.73 -17.38 9.89
N CYS A 388 41.98 -16.74 8.76
CA CYS A 388 41.00 -15.90 8.07
C CYS A 388 40.49 -16.55 6.79
N GLU A 389 39.20 -16.35 6.50
CA GLU A 389 38.59 -16.78 5.25
C GLU A 389 39.05 -15.90 4.09
N SER A 390 39.66 -16.50 3.06
CA SER A 390 40.24 -15.75 1.94
C SER A 390 39.77 -16.23 0.56
N TYR A 391 39.10 -17.38 0.46
CA TYR A 391 38.72 -18.05 -0.81
C TYR A 391 39.85 -18.10 -1.86
N THR A 392 41.11 -18.01 -1.39
CA THR A 392 42.32 -18.16 -2.19
C THR A 392 43.12 -19.36 -1.67
N PRO A 393 44.03 -19.94 -2.47
CA PRO A 393 44.91 -21.01 -1.99
C PRO A 393 45.86 -20.56 -0.86
N GLN A 394 46.01 -19.25 -0.65
CA GLN A 394 46.89 -18.69 0.36
C GLN A 394 46.22 -18.70 1.74
N LYS A 395 46.90 -19.34 2.70
CA LYS A 395 46.51 -19.33 4.11
C LYS A 395 46.83 -17.96 4.71
N ILE A 396 45.80 -17.24 5.15
CA ILE A 396 45.94 -15.93 5.79
C ILE A 396 45.75 -16.11 7.29
N PHE A 397 46.76 -15.70 8.05
CA PHE A 397 46.70 -15.62 9.51
C PHE A 397 46.87 -14.16 9.93
N CYS A 398 46.01 -13.70 10.84
CA CYS A 398 46.04 -12.33 11.34
C CYS A 398 46.01 -12.31 12.87
N LYS A 399 46.39 -11.16 13.44
CA LYS A 399 46.20 -10.89 14.87
C LYS A 399 44.71 -10.93 15.23
N PRO A 400 44.34 -11.50 16.39
CA PRO A 400 42.94 -11.54 16.83
C PRO A 400 42.19 -10.21 16.74
N GLY A 401 42.84 -9.09 17.10
CA GLY A 401 42.22 -7.76 17.08
C GLY A 401 41.81 -7.25 15.69
N LEU A 402 42.34 -7.83 14.61
CA LEU A 402 42.02 -7.47 13.21
C LEU A 402 40.96 -8.37 12.58
N VAL A 403 40.62 -9.48 13.25
CA VAL A 403 39.68 -10.48 12.74
C VAL A 403 38.29 -10.21 13.33
N ARG A 404 37.25 -10.46 12.53
CA ARG A 404 35.86 -10.35 12.95
C ARG A 404 35.07 -11.57 12.51
N LYS A 405 34.04 -11.93 13.30
CA LYS A 405 33.10 -13.01 12.99
C LYS A 405 31.85 -12.50 12.29
N LEU A 406 31.18 -13.38 11.55
CA LEU A 406 29.95 -13.06 10.85
C LEU A 406 28.71 -13.47 11.66
N ILE A 407 27.56 -12.95 11.27
CA ILE A 407 26.25 -13.49 11.64
C ILE A 407 26.15 -14.87 10.97
N PRO A 408 25.88 -15.95 11.72
CA PRO A 408 25.93 -17.32 11.21
C PRO A 408 25.14 -17.55 9.92
N ALA A 409 23.94 -17.00 9.79
CA ALA A 409 23.10 -17.14 8.60
C ALA A 409 23.75 -16.57 7.31
N PHE A 410 24.71 -15.65 7.42
CA PHE A 410 25.43 -15.14 6.25
C PHE A 410 26.46 -16.15 5.72
N TRP A 411 26.95 -17.07 6.55
CA TRP A 411 27.82 -18.16 6.08
C TRP A 411 27.10 -19.10 5.14
N ASP A 412 25.81 -19.36 5.38
CA ASP A 412 24.99 -20.18 4.48
C ASP A 412 24.93 -19.54 3.08
N ILE A 413 24.74 -18.22 3.02
CA ILE A 413 24.75 -17.45 1.77
C ILE A 413 26.11 -17.55 1.06
N LEU A 414 27.22 -17.38 1.78
CA LEU A 414 28.57 -17.45 1.20
C LEU A 414 28.94 -18.86 0.72
N CYS A 415 28.55 -19.90 1.47
CA CYS A 415 28.74 -21.30 1.09
C CYS A 415 27.95 -21.65 -0.18
N GLU A 416 26.68 -21.25 -0.27
CA GLU A 416 25.89 -21.46 -1.49
C GLU A 416 26.44 -20.64 -2.67
N ALA A 417 26.83 -19.38 -2.46
CA ALA A 417 27.45 -18.55 -3.50
C ALA A 417 28.72 -19.20 -4.08
N GLN A 418 29.52 -19.87 -3.24
CA GLN A 418 30.70 -20.60 -3.67
C GLN A 418 30.36 -21.81 -4.57
N VAL A 419 29.27 -22.54 -4.28
CA VAL A 419 28.78 -23.64 -5.13
C VAL A 419 28.44 -23.13 -6.54
N PHE A 420 27.90 -21.91 -6.63
CA PHE A 420 27.62 -21.22 -7.89
C PHE A 420 28.84 -20.52 -8.52
N LYS A 421 30.05 -20.72 -7.98
CA LYS A 421 31.33 -20.16 -8.47
C LYS A 421 31.37 -18.62 -8.53
N ILE A 422 30.65 -17.95 -7.64
CA ILE A 422 30.70 -16.49 -7.50
C ILE A 422 32.06 -16.07 -6.92
N ASP A 423 32.62 -14.96 -7.41
CA ASP A 423 33.93 -14.48 -6.94
C ASP A 423 33.81 -13.82 -5.56
N LEU A 424 34.23 -14.55 -4.52
CA LEU A 424 34.24 -14.09 -3.12
C LEU A 424 35.63 -13.64 -2.64
N LYS A 425 36.62 -13.49 -3.54
CA LYS A 425 38.00 -13.10 -3.15
C LYS A 425 38.07 -11.74 -2.44
N ASN A 426 37.04 -10.91 -2.59
CA ASN A 426 36.97 -9.56 -2.05
C ASN A 426 36.57 -9.47 -0.57
N LEU A 427 36.27 -10.58 0.13
CA LEU A 427 35.84 -10.54 1.54
C LEU A 427 36.74 -9.72 2.47
N SER A 428 38.06 -9.78 2.27
CA SER A 428 39.05 -9.05 3.07
C SER A 428 39.35 -7.63 2.53
N THR A 429 38.89 -7.28 1.32
CA THR A 429 39.18 -5.98 0.68
C THR A 429 38.47 -4.80 1.34
N HIS A 430 37.50 -5.07 2.22
CA HIS A 430 36.73 -4.06 2.93
C HIS A 430 37.36 -3.58 4.25
N GLY A 431 38.65 -3.89 4.47
CA GLY A 431 39.43 -3.44 5.62
C GLY A 431 39.27 -4.27 6.90
N THR A 432 38.55 -5.39 6.82
CA THR A 432 38.30 -6.30 7.95
C THR A 432 38.55 -7.74 7.50
N TYR A 433 39.36 -8.47 8.26
CA TYR A 433 39.57 -9.91 8.01
C TYR A 433 38.44 -10.71 8.64
N ILE A 434 37.87 -11.63 7.87
CA ILE A 434 36.79 -12.49 8.33
C ILE A 434 37.37 -13.78 8.89
N LEU A 435 36.91 -14.19 10.07
CA LEU A 435 37.26 -15.46 10.70
C LEU A 435 36.96 -16.63 9.74
N SER A 436 37.82 -17.64 9.70
CA SER A 436 37.53 -18.87 8.95
C SER A 436 36.17 -19.46 9.32
N TYR A 437 35.39 -19.91 8.33
CA TYR A 437 34.11 -20.59 8.54
C TYR A 437 34.21 -21.77 9.52
N ASN A 438 35.29 -22.56 9.41
CA ASN A 438 35.50 -23.71 10.29
C ASN A 438 35.72 -23.32 11.75
N PHE A 439 36.18 -22.09 12.00
CA PHE A 439 36.46 -21.56 13.33
C PHE A 439 35.32 -20.69 13.89
N ASP A 440 34.49 -20.09 13.05
CA ASP A 440 33.29 -19.31 13.46
C ASP A 440 32.10 -20.22 13.84
N LYS A 441 32.35 -21.19 14.73
CA LYS A 441 31.35 -22.14 15.23
C LYS A 441 31.08 -21.90 16.72
N ILE A 442 29.86 -22.26 17.14
CA ILE A 442 29.38 -22.07 18.53
C ILE A 442 30.31 -22.75 19.55
N GLU A 443 30.88 -23.91 19.20
CA GLU A 443 31.81 -24.66 20.05
C GLU A 443 33.07 -23.87 20.44
N TYR A 444 33.48 -22.87 19.65
CA TYR A 444 34.66 -22.04 19.92
C TYR A 444 34.34 -20.69 20.56
N ASN A 445 33.07 -20.39 20.88
CA ASN A 445 32.70 -19.07 21.42
C ASN A 445 33.51 -18.66 22.67
N GLY A 446 33.84 -19.61 23.56
CA GLY A 446 34.69 -19.35 24.72
C GLY A 446 36.11 -18.91 24.32
N VAL A 447 36.70 -19.59 23.34
CA VAL A 447 38.00 -19.25 22.75
C VAL A 447 37.96 -17.89 22.04
N LEU A 448 36.96 -17.65 21.20
CA LEU A 448 36.81 -16.38 20.48
C LEU A 448 36.67 -15.19 21.44
N LYS A 449 35.92 -15.37 22.54
CA LYS A 449 35.83 -14.39 23.63
C LYS A 449 37.17 -14.18 24.34
N PHE A 450 37.93 -15.24 24.58
CA PHE A 450 39.28 -15.12 25.15
C PHE A 450 40.22 -14.31 24.24
N LEU A 451 40.11 -14.51 22.92
CA LEU A 451 40.85 -13.79 21.88
C LEU A 451 40.31 -12.37 21.59
N GLY A 452 39.16 -11.98 22.13
CA GLY A 452 38.56 -10.67 21.89
C GLY A 452 38.07 -10.47 20.45
N ILE A 453 37.68 -11.55 19.76
CA ILE A 453 37.15 -11.47 18.39
C ILE A 453 35.68 -11.05 18.45
N GLU A 454 35.38 -9.90 17.86
CA GLU A 454 34.05 -9.32 17.81
C GLU A 454 33.34 -9.61 16.47
N SER A 455 32.03 -9.34 16.41
CA SER A 455 31.29 -9.37 15.15
C SER A 455 31.68 -8.21 14.24
N VAL A 456 31.58 -8.42 12.92
CA VAL A 456 31.76 -7.34 11.93
C VAL A 456 30.77 -6.20 12.17
N ASP A 457 31.18 -4.99 11.78
CA ASP A 457 30.27 -3.85 11.70
C ASP A 457 29.11 -4.16 10.74
N PRO A 458 27.85 -3.83 11.08
CA PRO A 458 26.71 -4.11 10.20
C PRO A 458 26.84 -3.50 8.79
N GLY A 459 27.56 -2.39 8.62
CA GLY A 459 27.82 -1.78 7.32
C GLY A 459 28.80 -2.57 6.44
N TRP A 460 29.58 -3.49 7.01
CA TRP A 460 30.44 -4.39 6.24
C TRP A 460 29.63 -5.32 5.32
N TYR A 461 28.45 -5.78 5.75
CA TYR A 461 27.59 -6.64 4.93
C TYR A 461 27.15 -5.95 3.64
N ALA A 462 26.81 -4.66 3.71
CA ALA A 462 26.45 -3.89 2.52
C ALA A 462 27.61 -3.84 1.51
N LYS A 463 28.83 -3.59 2.00
CA LYS A 463 30.04 -3.58 1.16
C LYS A 463 30.31 -4.95 0.54
N CYS A 464 30.14 -6.03 1.29
CA CYS A 464 30.35 -7.39 0.80
C CYS A 464 29.32 -7.80 -0.27
N ILE A 465 28.04 -7.51 -0.03
CA ILE A 465 26.94 -7.82 -0.96
C ILE A 465 27.13 -7.07 -2.29
N GLU A 466 27.48 -5.79 -2.23
CA GLU A 466 27.74 -4.98 -3.42
C GLU A 466 29.07 -5.34 -4.10
N GLY A 467 30.17 -5.44 -3.34
CA GLY A 467 31.52 -5.69 -3.85
C GLY A 467 31.75 -7.10 -4.41
N SER A 468 30.88 -8.06 -4.07
CA SER A 468 30.88 -9.41 -4.64
C SER A 468 29.72 -9.63 -5.61
N ASN A 469 29.01 -8.57 -6.02
CA ASN A 469 27.86 -8.62 -6.94
C ASN A 469 26.78 -9.65 -6.56
N LEU A 470 26.60 -9.95 -5.26
CA LEU A 470 25.75 -11.06 -4.83
C LEU A 470 24.31 -10.89 -5.30
N VAL A 471 23.80 -9.67 -5.39
CA VAL A 471 22.42 -9.44 -5.89
C VAL A 471 22.27 -9.74 -7.39
N LYS A 472 23.33 -9.53 -8.17
CA LYS A 472 23.29 -9.59 -9.64
C LYS A 472 23.64 -10.97 -10.19
N GLU A 473 24.57 -11.67 -9.55
CA GLU A 473 25.16 -12.91 -10.08
C GLU A 473 24.57 -14.19 -9.45
N VAL A 474 23.87 -14.09 -8.32
CA VAL A 474 23.26 -15.27 -7.68
C VAL A 474 21.95 -15.70 -8.35
N PRO A 475 21.62 -17.00 -8.31
CA PRO A 475 20.28 -17.49 -8.67
C PRO A 475 19.17 -16.91 -7.78
N GLU A 476 17.94 -16.86 -8.31
CA GLU A 476 16.80 -16.21 -7.62
C GLU A 476 16.55 -16.74 -6.21
N LYS A 477 16.68 -18.05 -5.97
CA LYS A 477 16.53 -18.64 -4.64
C LYS A 477 17.52 -18.04 -3.62
N LEU A 478 18.79 -17.94 -3.99
CA LEU A 478 19.84 -17.38 -3.12
C LEU A 478 19.69 -15.86 -2.98
N TYR A 479 19.21 -15.17 -4.00
CA TYR A 479 18.83 -13.75 -3.91
C TYR A 479 17.75 -13.52 -2.84
N LEU A 480 16.74 -14.38 -2.78
CA LEU A 480 15.70 -14.30 -1.75
C LEU A 480 16.23 -14.61 -0.35
N GLU A 481 17.20 -15.53 -0.21
CA GLU A 481 17.90 -15.75 1.06
C GLU A 481 18.70 -14.52 1.50
N ILE A 482 19.33 -13.79 0.57
CA ILE A 482 19.99 -12.51 0.86
C ILE A 482 18.96 -11.48 1.35
N LEU A 483 17.82 -11.32 0.66
CA LEU A 483 16.76 -10.40 1.11
C LEU A 483 16.20 -10.79 2.49
N SER A 484 16.00 -12.08 2.72
CA SER A 484 15.56 -12.65 3.99
C SER A 484 16.55 -12.35 5.12
N PHE A 485 17.85 -12.55 4.88
CA PHE A 485 18.92 -12.18 5.82
C PHE A 485 18.93 -10.68 6.14
N VAL A 486 18.77 -9.83 5.12
CA VAL A 486 18.68 -8.37 5.29
C VAL A 486 17.45 -7.97 6.10
N ALA A 487 16.30 -8.59 5.82
CA ALA A 487 15.05 -8.34 6.52
C ALA A 487 15.14 -8.68 8.02
N ASP A 488 15.68 -9.86 8.36
CA ASP A 488 15.84 -10.32 9.75
C ASP A 488 16.74 -9.41 10.58
N ASN A 489 17.76 -8.86 9.94
CA ASN A 489 18.79 -8.04 10.57
C ASN A 489 18.59 -6.54 10.30
N TRP A 490 17.41 -6.14 9.80
CA TRP A 490 17.17 -4.76 9.37
C TRP A 490 17.36 -3.72 10.47
N HIS A 491 17.02 -4.07 11.72
CA HIS A 491 17.26 -3.20 12.88
C HIS A 491 18.74 -2.82 13.05
N LYS A 492 19.69 -3.69 12.63
CA LYS A 492 21.13 -3.42 12.62
C LYS A 492 21.58 -2.72 11.34
N PHE A 493 20.90 -2.94 10.22
CA PHE A 493 21.29 -2.44 8.91
C PHE A 493 20.70 -1.08 8.55
N SER A 494 19.59 -0.69 9.16
CA SER A 494 18.85 0.55 8.86
C SER A 494 19.69 1.83 9.03
N SER A 495 20.68 1.83 9.91
CA SER A 495 21.60 2.95 10.15
C SER A 495 22.89 2.90 9.29
N THR A 496 22.96 1.98 8.32
CA THR A 496 24.16 1.74 7.50
C THR A 496 23.90 2.04 6.02
N ASN A 497 24.95 1.92 5.19
CA ASN A 497 24.83 2.04 3.73
C ASN A 497 24.04 0.90 3.05
N MET A 498 23.50 -0.07 3.81
CA MET A 498 22.63 -1.13 3.25
C MET A 498 21.44 -0.56 2.47
N CYS A 499 20.93 0.62 2.85
CA CYS A 499 19.84 1.27 2.12
C CYS A 499 20.25 1.86 0.76
N SER A 500 21.55 2.07 0.55
CA SER A 500 22.10 2.76 -0.63
C SER A 500 22.62 1.80 -1.70
N ILE A 501 22.86 0.53 -1.35
CA ILE A 501 23.31 -0.49 -2.31
C ILE A 501 22.14 -1.02 -3.17
N PRO A 502 22.41 -1.48 -4.41
CA PRO A 502 21.38 -1.92 -5.35
C PRO A 502 20.80 -3.30 -4.99
N LEU A 503 19.90 -3.35 -4.00
CA LEU A 503 19.28 -4.58 -3.49
C LEU A 503 18.05 -5.04 -4.26
N LEU A 504 17.30 -4.15 -4.89
CA LEU A 504 15.99 -4.46 -5.47
C LEU A 504 16.11 -4.68 -6.98
N LYS A 505 15.76 -5.89 -7.45
CA LYS A 505 15.60 -6.18 -8.88
C LYS A 505 14.30 -5.58 -9.42
N TYR A 506 14.33 -5.01 -10.61
CA TYR A 506 13.12 -4.65 -11.35
C TYR A 506 13.36 -4.75 -12.86
N VAL A 507 12.28 -4.92 -13.61
CA VAL A 507 12.31 -4.91 -15.07
C VAL A 507 11.86 -3.55 -15.58
N ASP A 508 12.67 -2.95 -16.44
CA ASP A 508 12.32 -1.69 -17.10
C ASP A 508 11.34 -1.92 -18.27
N ARG A 509 10.95 -0.84 -18.95
CA ARG A 509 9.98 -0.92 -20.05
C ARG A 509 10.52 -1.61 -21.30
N SER A 510 11.83 -1.79 -21.39
CA SER A 510 12.53 -2.48 -22.48
C SER A 510 12.80 -3.95 -22.16
N ASP A 511 12.23 -4.48 -21.07
CA ASP A 511 12.50 -5.83 -20.55
C ASP A 511 13.94 -6.04 -20.04
N VAL A 512 14.63 -4.94 -19.69
CA VAL A 512 16.00 -5.00 -19.17
C VAL A 512 15.95 -5.08 -17.65
N LEU A 513 16.67 -6.07 -17.11
CA LEU A 513 16.88 -6.22 -15.67
C LEU A 513 17.77 -5.08 -15.14
N LEU A 514 17.22 -4.28 -14.23
CA LEU A 514 17.91 -3.19 -13.56
C LEU A 514 17.75 -3.33 -12.04
N PHE A 515 18.49 -2.50 -11.31
CA PHE A 515 18.57 -2.58 -9.85
C PHE A 515 18.33 -1.22 -9.20
N TRP A 516 17.58 -1.21 -8.10
CA TRP A 516 17.36 -0.05 -7.24
C TRP A 516 17.95 -0.27 -5.85
N SER A 517 18.41 0.83 -5.27
CA SER A 517 18.63 0.95 -3.84
C SER A 517 17.32 1.19 -3.10
N LEU A 518 17.24 0.82 -1.82
CA LEU A 518 16.08 1.11 -0.96
C LEU A 518 15.84 2.62 -0.79
N SER A 519 16.91 3.42 -0.72
CA SER A 519 16.83 4.88 -0.64
C SER A 519 16.12 5.48 -1.86
N ARG A 520 16.53 5.07 -3.06
CA ARG A 520 15.82 5.42 -4.30
C ARG A 520 14.36 4.99 -4.29
N ALA A 521 14.06 3.74 -3.91
CA ALA A 521 12.69 3.23 -3.90
C ALA A 521 11.78 3.99 -2.92
N SER A 522 12.31 4.42 -1.77
CA SER A 522 11.54 5.13 -0.76
C SER A 522 11.30 6.63 -1.08
N GLN A 523 12.18 7.25 -1.86
CA GLN A 523 12.13 8.68 -2.19
C GLN A 523 11.51 8.98 -3.56
N SER A 524 11.61 8.07 -4.53
CA SER A 524 11.09 8.27 -5.89
C SER A 524 9.55 8.33 -5.91
N SER A 525 8.98 8.98 -6.93
CA SER A 525 7.57 8.78 -7.30
C SER A 525 7.32 7.40 -7.89
N ASP A 526 8.37 6.75 -8.39
CA ASP A 526 8.30 5.39 -8.93
C ASP A 526 7.89 4.39 -7.85
N ARG A 527 7.10 3.38 -8.23
CA ARG A 527 6.67 2.31 -7.34
C ARG A 527 7.08 0.97 -7.91
N LEU A 528 7.74 0.17 -7.09
CA LEU A 528 8.00 -1.24 -7.39
C LEU A 528 6.76 -2.05 -6.99
N CYS A 529 6.29 -2.91 -7.88
CA CYS A 529 5.04 -3.61 -7.75
C CYS A 529 5.22 -5.13 -7.77
N ILE A 530 4.38 -5.81 -7.00
CA ILE A 530 4.18 -7.25 -7.03
C ILE A 530 2.72 -7.55 -7.40
N ALA A 531 2.46 -8.62 -8.13
CA ALA A 531 1.13 -8.96 -8.60
C ALA A 531 0.98 -10.49 -8.66
N PRO A 532 -0.23 -11.05 -8.47
CA PRO A 532 -0.44 -12.49 -8.59
C PRO A 532 0.14 -13.04 -9.90
N GLN A 533 0.77 -14.22 -9.84
CA GLN A 533 1.48 -14.82 -10.97
C GLN A 533 0.61 -14.95 -12.22
N GLU A 534 -0.69 -15.20 -12.05
CA GLU A 534 -1.69 -15.29 -13.12
C GLU A 534 -1.72 -14.05 -14.02
N TYR A 535 -1.44 -12.87 -13.46
CA TYR A 535 -1.59 -11.58 -14.16
C TYR A 535 -0.29 -10.79 -14.27
N LEU A 536 0.83 -11.28 -13.73
CA LEU A 536 2.08 -10.53 -13.72
C LEU A 536 2.61 -10.24 -15.13
N SER A 537 2.67 -11.26 -15.99
CA SER A 537 3.11 -11.10 -17.39
C SER A 537 2.18 -10.18 -18.18
N TRP A 538 0.86 -10.27 -17.92
CA TRP A 538 -0.15 -9.38 -18.48
C TRP A 538 0.15 -7.93 -18.10
N LEU A 539 0.29 -7.63 -16.80
CA LEU A 539 0.55 -6.27 -16.31
C LEU A 539 1.89 -5.71 -16.79
N ILE A 540 2.95 -6.52 -16.82
CA ILE A 540 4.27 -6.10 -17.35
C ILE A 540 4.15 -5.72 -18.83
N SER A 541 3.47 -6.54 -19.64
CA SER A 541 3.27 -6.25 -21.07
C SER A 541 2.50 -4.94 -21.29
N TRP A 542 1.40 -4.74 -20.55
CA TRP A 542 0.60 -3.53 -20.63
C TRP A 542 1.31 -2.28 -20.10
N ASN A 543 2.17 -2.41 -19.09
CA ASN A 543 2.92 -1.28 -18.54
C ASN A 543 3.91 -0.67 -19.54
N LYS A 544 4.30 -1.41 -20.59
CA LYS A 544 5.08 -0.87 -21.72
C LYS A 544 4.30 0.17 -22.53
N GLU A 545 2.97 0.08 -22.56
CA GLU A 545 2.07 1.03 -23.25
C GLU A 545 1.74 2.27 -22.41
N PHE A 546 2.14 2.31 -21.13
CA PHE A 546 1.84 3.42 -20.21
C PHE A 546 3.10 4.04 -19.58
N PRO A 547 3.88 4.82 -20.35
CA PRO A 547 5.11 5.42 -19.85
C PRO A 547 4.95 6.44 -18.70
N SER A 548 3.73 6.88 -18.39
CA SER A 548 3.46 7.85 -17.33
C SER A 548 3.12 7.22 -15.97
N SER A 549 2.85 5.90 -15.90
CA SER A 549 2.37 5.23 -14.69
C SER A 549 3.36 5.25 -13.51
N SER A 550 4.66 5.45 -13.79
CA SER A 550 5.75 5.33 -12.81
C SER A 550 5.76 3.99 -12.06
N LEU A 551 5.07 2.96 -12.60
CA LEU A 551 5.02 1.62 -12.04
C LEU A 551 6.11 0.76 -12.67
N PHE A 552 6.79 -0.03 -11.84
CA PHE A 552 7.82 -0.99 -12.24
C PHE A 552 7.55 -2.31 -11.53
N PHE A 553 7.90 -3.43 -12.13
CA PHE A 553 7.58 -4.76 -11.59
C PHE A 553 8.84 -5.53 -11.24
N LEU A 554 8.73 -6.41 -10.23
CA LEU A 554 9.74 -7.44 -10.02
C LEU A 554 9.86 -8.31 -11.27
N PRO A 555 11.07 -8.83 -11.58
CA PRO A 555 11.24 -9.77 -12.68
C PRO A 555 10.33 -10.99 -12.53
N PRO A 556 9.78 -11.53 -13.63
CA PRO A 556 8.93 -12.72 -13.58
C PRO A 556 9.58 -13.91 -12.87
N ASP A 557 10.87 -14.15 -13.12
CA ASP A 557 11.63 -15.24 -12.50
C ASP A 557 11.81 -15.02 -10.99
N THR A 558 12.10 -13.79 -10.56
CA THR A 558 12.18 -13.41 -9.15
C THR A 558 10.83 -13.60 -8.46
N HIS A 559 9.74 -13.23 -9.13
CA HIS A 559 8.39 -13.38 -8.59
C HIS A 559 7.98 -14.85 -8.46
N ALA A 560 8.28 -15.67 -9.48
CA ALA A 560 8.04 -17.11 -9.42
C ALA A 560 8.82 -17.75 -8.25
N ALA A 561 10.10 -17.41 -8.10
CA ALA A 561 10.90 -17.87 -6.97
C ALA A 561 10.33 -17.40 -5.61
N LEU A 562 9.76 -16.19 -5.55
CA LEU A 562 9.17 -15.62 -4.34
C LEU A 562 7.88 -16.34 -3.91
N GLU A 563 7.08 -16.83 -4.86
CA GLU A 563 5.87 -17.62 -4.58
C GLU A 563 6.21 -18.95 -3.88
N ASP A 564 7.26 -19.63 -4.33
CA ASP A 564 7.73 -20.90 -3.77
C ASP A 564 8.63 -20.74 -2.53
N PHE A 565 8.93 -19.50 -2.13
CA PHE A 565 9.86 -19.22 -1.05
C PHE A 565 9.20 -19.37 0.32
N SER A 566 9.76 -20.23 1.17
CA SER A 566 9.21 -20.54 2.50
C SER A 566 9.03 -19.31 3.41
N ARG A 567 9.85 -18.27 3.22
CA ARG A 567 9.83 -17.02 4.00
C ARG A 567 9.24 -15.82 3.26
N LYS A 568 8.44 -16.08 2.22
CA LYS A 568 7.75 -15.06 1.38
C LYS A 568 7.14 -13.92 2.20
N THR A 569 6.36 -14.24 3.23
CA THR A 569 5.65 -13.24 4.05
C THR A 569 6.59 -12.28 4.77
N THR A 570 7.75 -12.76 5.24
CA THR A 570 8.77 -11.93 5.90
C THR A 570 9.39 -10.95 4.90
N VAL A 571 9.77 -11.46 3.72
CA VAL A 571 10.40 -10.65 2.67
C VAL A 571 9.42 -9.61 2.12
N ILE A 572 8.18 -10.00 1.81
CA ILE A 572 7.15 -9.06 1.32
C ILE A 572 6.85 -7.99 2.35
N GLY A 573 6.59 -8.35 3.61
CA GLY A 573 6.30 -7.37 4.66
C GLY A 573 7.45 -6.38 4.89
N TRP A 574 8.70 -6.84 4.75
CA TRP A 574 9.87 -5.98 4.81
C TRP A 574 9.99 -5.05 3.60
N LEU A 575 9.75 -5.56 2.38
CA LEU A 575 9.74 -4.78 1.14
C LEU A 575 8.64 -3.71 1.13
N GLU A 576 7.44 -4.04 1.60
CA GLU A 576 6.34 -3.08 1.74
C GLU A 576 6.73 -1.95 2.72
N SER A 577 7.31 -2.31 3.87
CA SER A 577 7.65 -1.35 4.93
C SER A 577 8.83 -0.44 4.56
N ASN A 578 9.85 -0.96 3.88
CA ASN A 578 11.13 -0.25 3.69
C ASN A 578 11.40 0.18 2.25
N ALA A 579 10.86 -0.52 1.26
CA ALA A 579 10.98 -0.19 -0.16
C ALA A 579 9.69 0.38 -0.77
N LYS A 580 8.60 0.47 0.02
CA LYS A 580 7.26 0.88 -0.45
C LYS A 580 6.78 0.06 -1.65
N VAL A 581 7.13 -1.24 -1.66
CA VAL A 581 6.63 -2.17 -2.68
C VAL A 581 5.11 -2.27 -2.54
N GLN A 582 4.39 -2.20 -3.65
CA GLN A 582 2.93 -2.24 -3.65
C GLN A 582 2.43 -3.54 -4.30
N ALA A 583 1.56 -4.26 -3.60
CA ALA A 583 0.78 -5.33 -4.21
C ALA A 583 -0.33 -4.71 -5.10
N VAL A 584 -0.33 -5.07 -6.38
CA VAL A 584 -1.29 -4.56 -7.37
C VAL A 584 -2.12 -5.70 -7.98
N SER A 585 -3.43 -5.49 -8.01
CA SER A 585 -4.39 -6.23 -8.84
C SER A 585 -4.57 -5.53 -10.18
N VAL A 586 -5.23 -6.16 -11.15
CA VAL A 586 -5.51 -5.54 -12.45
C VAL A 586 -6.36 -4.26 -12.32
N GLY A 587 -7.34 -4.24 -11.41
CA GLY A 587 -8.15 -3.05 -11.14
C GLY A 587 -7.38 -1.90 -10.47
N SER A 588 -6.58 -2.19 -9.45
CA SER A 588 -5.76 -1.17 -8.76
C SER A 588 -4.62 -0.63 -9.63
N TYR A 589 -4.03 -1.49 -10.47
CA TYR A 589 -3.14 -1.08 -11.54
C TYR A 589 -3.83 -0.12 -12.51
N GLY A 590 -5.02 -0.50 -13.01
CA GLY A 590 -5.83 0.34 -13.90
C GLY A 590 -6.14 1.72 -13.30
N SER A 591 -6.44 1.77 -12.01
CA SER A 591 -6.76 3.02 -11.28
C SER A 591 -5.53 3.95 -11.18
N THR A 592 -4.35 3.37 -11.04
CA THR A 592 -3.09 4.12 -11.00
C THR A 592 -2.68 4.59 -12.40
N VAL A 593 -2.88 3.74 -13.42
CA VAL A 593 -2.62 4.12 -14.81
C VAL A 593 -3.55 5.25 -15.25
N VAL A 594 -4.87 5.14 -15.04
CA VAL A 594 -5.84 6.13 -15.52
C VAL A 594 -5.59 7.53 -14.98
N SER A 595 -5.19 7.63 -13.70
CA SER A 595 -4.81 8.90 -13.07
C SER A 595 -3.51 9.51 -13.62
N SER A 596 -2.68 8.71 -14.29
CA SER A 596 -1.39 9.12 -14.86
C SER A 596 -1.41 9.36 -16.38
N LEU A 597 -2.49 9.05 -17.10
CA LEU A 597 -2.54 9.11 -18.58
C LEU A 597 -2.29 10.52 -19.15
N GLY A 598 -2.60 11.56 -18.39
CA GLY A 598 -2.38 12.95 -18.80
C GLY A 598 -3.11 13.31 -20.09
N SER A 599 -2.40 13.93 -21.03
CA SER A 599 -2.92 14.32 -22.36
C SER A 599 -2.38 13.46 -23.51
N ASP A 600 -1.73 12.33 -23.22
CA ASP A 600 -1.21 11.45 -24.27
C ASP A 600 -2.33 10.65 -24.96
N ARG A 601 -2.63 11.01 -26.20
CA ARG A 601 -3.61 10.32 -27.04
C ARG A 601 -3.33 8.83 -27.16
N ARG A 602 -2.06 8.40 -27.33
CA ARG A 602 -1.75 6.99 -27.56
C ARG A 602 -2.02 6.16 -26.30
N SER A 603 -1.56 6.60 -25.13
CA SER A 603 -1.83 5.91 -23.88
C SER A 603 -3.33 5.88 -23.55
N VAL A 604 -4.12 6.91 -23.87
CA VAL A 604 -5.58 6.86 -23.66
C VAL A 604 -6.27 5.82 -24.55
N ILE A 605 -5.87 5.72 -25.83
CA ILE A 605 -6.36 4.65 -26.71
C ILE A 605 -5.91 3.28 -26.20
N ALA A 606 -4.62 3.14 -25.83
CA ALA A 606 -4.09 1.90 -25.26
C ALA A 606 -4.84 1.48 -24.00
N PHE A 607 -5.26 2.44 -23.15
CA PHE A 607 -6.04 2.16 -21.95
C PHE A 607 -7.45 1.62 -22.26
N ALA A 608 -8.10 2.14 -23.31
CA ALA A 608 -9.36 1.58 -23.78
C ALA A 608 -9.19 0.12 -24.28
N HIS A 609 -8.08 -0.17 -24.97
CA HIS A 609 -7.74 -1.56 -25.34
C HIS A 609 -7.41 -2.42 -24.12
N PHE A 610 -6.73 -1.88 -23.11
CA PHE A 610 -6.45 -2.56 -21.84
C PHE A 610 -7.76 -2.97 -21.15
N LEU A 611 -8.73 -2.06 -21.04
CA LEU A 611 -10.05 -2.37 -20.46
C LEU A 611 -10.82 -3.39 -21.30
N TYR A 612 -10.80 -3.27 -22.63
CA TYR A 612 -11.44 -4.23 -23.52
C TYR A 612 -10.92 -5.65 -23.30
N HIS A 613 -9.59 -5.84 -23.38
CA HIS A 613 -9.02 -7.18 -23.24
C HIS A 613 -9.13 -7.69 -21.79
N SER A 614 -8.95 -6.82 -20.80
CA SER A 614 -9.08 -7.19 -19.38
C SER A 614 -10.52 -7.58 -19.00
N SER A 615 -11.53 -6.95 -19.61
CA SER A 615 -12.95 -7.27 -19.37
C SER A 615 -13.36 -8.68 -19.80
N SER A 616 -12.63 -9.26 -20.76
CA SER A 616 -12.96 -10.56 -21.32
C SER A 616 -12.32 -11.74 -20.59
N GLN A 617 -11.30 -11.49 -19.75
CA GLN A 617 -10.44 -12.55 -19.23
C GLN A 617 -10.11 -12.43 -17.73
N ILE A 618 -10.05 -11.22 -17.16
CA ILE A 618 -9.33 -11.01 -15.87
C ILE A 618 -10.06 -10.07 -14.88
N MET A 619 -10.84 -9.09 -15.36
CA MET A 619 -11.39 -8.01 -14.51
C MET A 619 -12.86 -8.23 -14.15
N ASP A 620 -13.24 -7.97 -12.90
CA ASP A 620 -14.64 -8.00 -12.47
C ASP A 620 -15.45 -6.81 -13.03
N THR A 621 -16.77 -6.99 -13.12
CA THR A 621 -17.68 -5.99 -13.72
C THR A 621 -17.75 -4.68 -12.92
N TYR A 622 -17.48 -4.70 -11.61
CA TYR A 622 -17.55 -3.51 -10.77
C TYR A 622 -16.33 -2.62 -11.00
N GLN A 623 -15.12 -3.18 -10.89
CA GLN A 623 -13.85 -2.51 -11.18
C GLN A 623 -13.80 -1.99 -12.61
N LEU A 624 -14.34 -2.75 -13.57
CA LEU A 624 -14.42 -2.31 -14.96
C LEU A 624 -15.27 -1.05 -15.11
N ASN A 625 -16.43 -0.98 -14.45
CA ASN A 625 -17.31 0.19 -14.51
C ASN A 625 -16.66 1.42 -13.88
N ASP A 626 -15.98 1.26 -12.74
CA ASP A 626 -15.27 2.36 -12.10
C ASP A 626 -14.17 2.93 -13.01
N LEU A 627 -13.33 2.05 -13.59
CA LEU A 627 -12.29 2.46 -14.52
C LEU A 627 -12.82 3.06 -15.83
N LEU A 628 -13.97 2.59 -16.32
CA LEU A 628 -14.62 3.16 -17.50
C LEU A 628 -15.18 4.56 -17.23
N ASN A 629 -15.63 4.84 -16.01
CA ASN A 629 -16.09 6.17 -15.61
C ASN A 629 -14.90 7.15 -15.53
N ASP A 630 -13.77 6.70 -14.97
CA ASP A 630 -12.56 7.51 -14.81
C ASP A 630 -11.73 7.65 -16.09
N MET A 631 -11.84 6.68 -17.01
CA MET A 631 -11.08 6.64 -18.26
C MET A 631 -11.32 7.92 -19.07
N PRO A 632 -10.33 8.73 -19.45
CA PRO A 632 -10.53 9.82 -20.40
C PRO A 632 -10.80 9.31 -21.82
N VAL A 633 -11.40 10.12 -22.68
CA VAL A 633 -11.64 9.77 -24.08
C VAL A 633 -10.96 10.74 -25.05
N VAL A 634 -10.55 10.24 -26.20
CA VAL A 634 -9.98 11.07 -27.27
C VAL A 634 -11.09 11.54 -28.21
N ASP A 635 -11.22 12.85 -28.38
CA ASP A 635 -12.18 13.42 -29.32
C ASP A 635 -11.68 13.33 -30.78
N ASN A 636 -12.54 13.63 -31.77
CA ASN A 636 -12.19 13.61 -33.19
C ASN A 636 -11.11 14.66 -33.60
N TYR A 637 -10.71 15.56 -32.70
CA TYR A 637 -9.61 16.50 -32.89
C TYR A 637 -8.30 16.00 -32.30
N GLY A 638 -8.31 14.85 -31.62
CA GLY A 638 -7.15 14.29 -30.94
C GLY A 638 -6.93 14.86 -29.53
N ASN A 639 -7.88 15.63 -28.99
CA ASN A 639 -7.80 16.12 -27.62
C ASN A 639 -8.26 15.04 -26.64
N VAL A 640 -7.57 14.95 -25.51
CA VAL A 640 -7.98 14.10 -24.39
C VAL A 640 -8.98 14.83 -23.52
N VAL A 641 -10.15 14.24 -23.32
CA VAL A 641 -11.25 14.82 -22.55
C VAL A 641 -11.59 13.94 -21.35
N THR A 642 -11.47 14.50 -20.15
CA THR A 642 -11.69 13.82 -18.88
C THR A 642 -13.13 13.95 -18.39
N THR A 643 -13.76 15.12 -18.57
CA THR A 643 -15.14 15.38 -18.17
C THR A 643 -16.10 15.19 -19.34
N ARG A 644 -17.12 14.35 -19.17
CA ARG A 644 -18.07 14.03 -20.23
C ARG A 644 -19.46 13.70 -19.69
N ASN A 645 -20.49 14.11 -20.44
CA ASN A 645 -21.87 13.73 -20.14
C ASN A 645 -22.38 12.66 -21.10
N ASN A 646 -22.15 12.84 -22.41
CA ASN A 646 -22.60 11.90 -23.44
C ASN A 646 -21.54 11.74 -24.53
N ILE A 647 -21.52 10.56 -25.14
CA ILE A 647 -20.48 10.16 -26.08
C ILE A 647 -21.14 9.78 -27.40
N LEU A 648 -20.68 10.41 -28.47
CA LEU A 648 -21.06 10.11 -29.84
C LEU A 648 -20.04 9.17 -30.45
N VAL A 649 -20.53 8.17 -31.18
CA VAL A 649 -19.66 7.31 -31.98
C VAL A 649 -18.90 8.13 -33.04
N PRO A 650 -17.74 7.65 -33.54
CA PRO A 650 -16.96 8.40 -34.51
C PRO A 650 -17.76 8.81 -35.76
N ALA A 651 -17.43 9.96 -36.36
CA ALA A 651 -18.15 10.51 -37.50
C ALA A 651 -18.21 9.58 -38.72
N LYS A 652 -17.14 8.84 -38.97
CA LYS A 652 -17.03 7.98 -40.15
C LYS A 652 -17.97 6.77 -40.06
N GLY A 653 -19.07 6.82 -40.82
CA GLY A 653 -20.06 5.75 -40.94
C GLY A 653 -21.16 5.77 -39.86
N SER A 654 -21.30 6.87 -39.13
CA SER A 654 -22.39 7.08 -38.18
C SER A 654 -23.57 7.84 -38.80
N LYS A 655 -24.77 7.53 -38.31
CA LYS A 655 -26.02 8.11 -38.81
C LYS A 655 -26.20 9.55 -38.32
N TRP A 656 -25.69 9.87 -37.12
CA TRP A 656 -25.77 11.22 -36.57
C TRP A 656 -25.06 12.25 -37.44
N VAL A 657 -23.94 11.91 -38.10
CA VAL A 657 -23.27 12.82 -39.06
C VAL A 657 -24.12 13.03 -40.29
N GLY A 658 -24.75 11.98 -40.81
CA GLY A 658 -25.67 12.10 -41.95
C GLY A 658 -26.84 13.05 -41.68
N LEU A 659 -27.33 13.06 -40.43
CA LEU A 659 -28.39 13.97 -40.00
C LEU A 659 -27.86 15.38 -39.69
N MET A 660 -26.86 15.51 -38.82
CA MET A 660 -26.44 16.77 -38.21
C MET A 660 -25.33 17.50 -38.98
N GLY A 661 -24.60 16.80 -39.85
CA GLY A 661 -23.39 17.27 -40.53
C GLY A 661 -22.19 17.37 -39.59
N THR A 662 -22.26 18.28 -38.64
CA THR A 662 -21.25 18.50 -37.59
C THR A 662 -21.90 18.41 -36.22
N ASN A 663 -21.16 18.00 -35.19
CA ASN A 663 -21.69 17.91 -33.83
C ASN A 663 -22.10 19.31 -33.29
N PRO A 664 -23.40 19.61 -33.13
CA PRO A 664 -23.87 20.94 -32.73
C PRO A 664 -23.84 21.16 -31.21
N TRP A 665 -23.48 20.14 -30.43
CA TRP A 665 -23.60 20.12 -28.96
C TRP A 665 -22.26 20.00 -28.23
N ARG A 666 -21.17 20.39 -28.89
CA ARG A 666 -19.83 20.36 -28.26
C ARG A 666 -19.77 21.16 -26.96
N ASN A 667 -20.42 22.33 -26.94
CA ASN A 667 -20.51 23.18 -25.76
C ASN A 667 -21.42 22.62 -24.66
N GLU A 668 -22.14 21.52 -24.94
CA GLU A 668 -23.04 20.84 -24.01
C GLU A 668 -22.44 19.51 -23.51
N MET A 669 -21.12 19.34 -23.64
CA MET A 669 -20.37 18.15 -23.21
C MET A 669 -20.73 16.86 -23.96
N TYR A 670 -21.13 16.96 -25.23
CA TYR A 670 -21.29 15.83 -26.15
C TYR A 670 -20.01 15.63 -26.94
N ILE A 671 -19.27 14.57 -26.63
CA ILE A 671 -17.96 14.31 -27.20
C ILE A 671 -18.09 13.38 -28.38
N GLU A 672 -17.52 13.78 -29.50
CA GLU A 672 -17.36 12.95 -30.68
C GLU A 672 -16.07 12.13 -30.57
N LEU A 673 -16.16 10.81 -30.46
CA LEU A 673 -14.98 9.94 -30.36
C LEU A 673 -14.11 10.00 -31.62
N SER A 674 -12.79 9.94 -31.42
CA SER A 674 -11.80 9.77 -32.49
C SER A 674 -12.06 8.52 -33.34
N SER A 675 -11.70 8.59 -34.63
CA SER A 675 -11.70 7.41 -35.52
C SER A 675 -10.75 6.30 -35.06
N ASP A 676 -9.81 6.59 -34.15
CA ASP A 676 -8.89 5.59 -33.59
C ASP A 676 -9.64 4.45 -32.89
N TYR A 677 -10.75 4.76 -32.20
CA TYR A 677 -11.57 3.75 -31.52
C TYR A 677 -12.28 2.78 -32.47
N LYS A 678 -12.30 3.09 -33.77
CA LYS A 678 -12.83 2.23 -34.82
C LYS A 678 -11.73 1.41 -35.51
N SER A 679 -10.50 1.89 -35.45
CA SER A 679 -9.36 1.31 -36.18
C SER A 679 -8.91 0.01 -35.52
N SER A 680 -8.24 -0.86 -36.29
CA SER A 680 -7.53 -1.99 -35.69
C SER A 680 -6.34 -1.48 -34.89
N GLY A 681 -6.03 -2.15 -33.78
CA GLY A 681 -4.95 -1.76 -32.87
C GLY A 681 -4.20 -2.97 -32.35
N CYS A 682 -2.89 -2.84 -32.19
CA CYS A 682 -2.06 -3.84 -31.51
C CYS A 682 -1.34 -3.16 -30.35
N PHE A 683 -1.67 -3.58 -29.13
CA PHE A 683 -1.14 -3.04 -27.88
C PHE A 683 -0.75 -4.18 -26.96
N ALA A 684 0.42 -4.11 -26.34
CA ALA A 684 0.91 -5.13 -25.41
C ALA A 684 0.89 -6.56 -26.00
N GLY A 685 1.09 -6.70 -27.33
CA GLY A 685 1.03 -7.97 -28.07
C GLY A 685 -0.38 -8.46 -28.42
N ASN A 686 -1.44 -7.78 -27.98
CA ASN A 686 -2.83 -8.16 -28.24
C ASN A 686 -3.40 -7.40 -29.44
N HIS A 687 -4.05 -8.10 -30.36
CA HIS A 687 -4.69 -7.51 -31.53
C HIS A 687 -6.19 -7.30 -31.30
N THR A 688 -6.69 -6.12 -31.62
CA THR A 688 -8.12 -5.80 -31.70
C THR A 688 -8.47 -5.47 -33.15
N SER A 689 -9.43 -6.20 -33.71
CA SER A 689 -9.89 -5.98 -35.08
C SER A 689 -10.70 -4.69 -35.20
N GLN A 690 -10.82 -4.19 -36.44
CA GLN A 690 -11.64 -3.03 -36.75
C GLN A 690 -13.06 -3.18 -36.18
N ASP A 691 -13.62 -2.08 -35.66
CA ASP A 691 -14.97 -1.99 -35.06
C ASP A 691 -15.20 -2.76 -33.74
N GLN A 692 -14.30 -3.66 -33.30
CA GLN A 692 -14.48 -4.41 -32.05
C GLN A 692 -14.40 -3.52 -30.81
N LEU A 693 -13.39 -2.64 -30.74
CA LEU A 693 -13.28 -1.70 -29.61
C LEU A 693 -14.48 -0.76 -29.55
N LEU A 694 -14.93 -0.26 -30.71
CA LEU A 694 -16.14 0.58 -30.77
C LEU A 694 -17.40 -0.17 -30.31
N ALA A 695 -17.55 -1.46 -30.65
CA ALA A 695 -18.66 -2.27 -30.16
C ALA A 695 -18.62 -2.44 -28.63
N PHE A 696 -17.44 -2.61 -28.05
CA PHE A 696 -17.25 -2.61 -26.61
C PHE A 696 -17.65 -1.28 -25.97
N LEU A 697 -17.20 -0.14 -26.52
CA LEU A 697 -17.54 1.19 -26.01
C LEU A 697 -19.02 1.55 -26.16
N LYS A 698 -19.70 1.06 -27.20
CA LYS A 698 -21.16 1.19 -27.36
C LYS A 698 -21.90 0.53 -26.19
N THR A 699 -21.46 -0.66 -25.81
CA THR A 699 -22.09 -1.45 -24.74
C THR A 699 -21.76 -0.89 -23.36
N GLN A 700 -20.48 -0.64 -23.10
CA GLN A 700 -19.98 -0.33 -21.76
C GLN A 700 -19.96 1.18 -21.45
N LEU A 701 -19.54 2.00 -22.42
CA LEU A 701 -19.42 3.46 -22.27
C LEU A 701 -20.65 4.22 -22.80
N ARG A 702 -21.67 3.49 -23.27
CA ARG A 702 -22.90 4.02 -23.90
C ARG A 702 -22.63 4.99 -25.06
N ALA A 703 -21.52 4.82 -25.78
CA ALA A 703 -21.23 5.59 -26.99
C ALA A 703 -22.36 5.36 -28.01
N SER A 704 -23.12 6.39 -28.32
CA SER A 704 -24.41 6.25 -29.01
C SER A 704 -24.40 6.90 -30.40
N ASP A 705 -25.25 6.38 -31.27
CA ASP A 705 -25.54 6.95 -32.59
C ASP A 705 -27.04 7.29 -32.68
N VAL A 706 -27.47 8.11 -33.64
CA VAL A 706 -28.90 8.29 -33.94
C VAL A 706 -29.42 6.94 -34.46
N PRO A 707 -30.54 6.40 -33.96
CA PRO A 707 -31.62 7.04 -33.18
C PRO A 707 -31.60 6.80 -31.65
N PHE A 708 -30.45 6.53 -31.02
CA PHE A 708 -30.36 6.17 -29.59
C PHE A 708 -29.67 7.22 -28.72
N ILE A 709 -29.11 8.28 -29.32
CA ILE A 709 -28.52 9.40 -28.58
C ILE A 709 -29.61 10.12 -27.77
N LYS A 710 -29.36 10.43 -26.51
CA LYS A 710 -30.22 11.35 -25.74
C LYS A 710 -29.86 12.78 -26.14
N PRO A 711 -30.76 13.62 -26.66
CA PRO A 711 -30.43 15.01 -27.00
C PRO A 711 -30.28 15.87 -25.73
N PRO A 712 -29.40 16.90 -25.73
CA PRO A 712 -29.35 17.90 -24.66
C PRO A 712 -30.48 18.93 -24.78
N ASN A 713 -30.67 19.73 -23.73
CA ASN A 713 -31.55 20.90 -23.77
C ASN A 713 -30.90 22.10 -24.49
N ALA A 714 -30.53 21.91 -25.76
CA ALA A 714 -29.80 22.89 -26.55
C ALA A 714 -30.42 23.10 -27.94
N SER A 715 -29.88 24.06 -28.68
CA SER A 715 -30.32 24.31 -30.06
C SER A 715 -30.01 23.14 -30.98
N PHE A 716 -30.90 22.86 -31.93
CA PHE A 716 -30.69 21.89 -32.99
C PHE A 716 -30.78 22.60 -34.34
N PRO A 717 -29.68 23.18 -34.85
CA PRO A 717 -29.71 24.03 -36.05
C PRO A 717 -30.03 23.25 -37.32
N THR A 718 -29.78 21.94 -37.35
CA THR A 718 -30.02 21.05 -38.48
C THR A 718 -31.44 21.14 -39.06
N VAL A 719 -32.43 21.37 -38.20
CA VAL A 719 -33.86 21.46 -38.58
C VAL A 719 -34.29 22.87 -39.02
N SER A 720 -33.39 23.85 -38.99
CA SER A 720 -33.66 25.18 -39.56
C SER A 720 -33.62 25.18 -41.10
N SER A 721 -33.02 24.14 -41.69
CA SER A 721 -32.89 23.96 -43.14
C SER A 721 -33.67 22.75 -43.66
N PRO A 722 -33.98 22.70 -44.97
CA PRO A 722 -34.57 21.54 -45.62
C PRO A 722 -33.88 20.22 -45.29
N LEU A 723 -34.65 19.21 -44.84
CA LEU A 723 -34.14 17.85 -44.67
C LEU A 723 -34.44 16.98 -45.88
N THR A 724 -33.51 16.07 -46.20
CA THR A 724 -33.75 14.99 -47.15
C THR A 724 -34.81 14.03 -46.61
N VAL A 725 -35.43 13.25 -47.50
CA VAL A 725 -36.41 12.21 -47.12
C VAL A 725 -35.82 11.26 -46.07
N TYR A 726 -34.58 10.81 -46.27
CA TYR A 726 -33.88 9.93 -45.35
C TYR A 726 -33.69 10.57 -43.96
N ASN A 727 -33.19 11.81 -43.90
CA ASN A 727 -32.92 12.50 -42.64
C ASN A 727 -34.21 12.87 -41.88
N ALA A 728 -35.27 13.24 -42.59
CA ALA A 728 -36.59 13.47 -42.00
C ALA A 728 -37.13 12.20 -41.33
N ILE A 729 -37.04 11.04 -42.01
CA ILE A 729 -37.44 9.74 -41.44
C ILE A 729 -36.54 9.38 -40.26
N LEU A 730 -35.23 9.56 -40.37
CA LEU A 730 -34.28 9.27 -39.30
C LEU A 730 -34.53 10.11 -38.03
N LEU A 731 -34.89 11.39 -38.20
CA LEU A 731 -35.29 12.27 -37.09
C LEU A 731 -36.58 11.76 -36.41
N LEU A 732 -37.58 11.32 -37.18
CA LEU A 732 -38.83 10.77 -36.64
C LEU A 732 -38.60 9.42 -35.96
N GLN A 733 -37.75 8.55 -36.51
CA GLN A 733 -37.30 7.32 -35.85
C GLN A 733 -36.62 7.61 -34.51
N TRP A 734 -35.83 8.68 -34.47
CA TRP A 734 -35.17 9.10 -33.24
C TRP A 734 -36.15 9.58 -32.18
N ILE A 735 -37.12 10.42 -32.55
CA ILE A 735 -38.21 10.85 -31.66
C ILE A 735 -39.00 9.65 -31.14
N ARG A 736 -39.34 8.70 -32.01
CA ARG A 736 -40.02 7.44 -31.65
C ARG A 736 -39.24 6.68 -30.59
N ASN A 737 -37.93 6.49 -30.81
CA ASN A 737 -37.10 5.73 -29.89
C ASN A 737 -36.98 6.41 -28.53
N LEU A 738 -36.76 7.73 -28.50
CA LEU A 738 -36.73 8.50 -27.25
C LEU A 738 -38.02 8.33 -26.45
N LYS A 739 -39.18 8.38 -27.11
CA LYS A 739 -40.48 8.15 -26.47
C LYS A 739 -40.64 6.71 -25.97
N SER A 740 -40.27 5.72 -26.78
CA SER A 740 -40.34 4.31 -26.39
C SER A 740 -39.44 3.98 -25.19
N SER A 741 -38.33 4.70 -25.04
CA SER A 741 -37.40 4.58 -23.90
C SER A 741 -37.78 5.43 -22.69
N GLY A 742 -38.96 6.09 -22.70
CA GLY A 742 -39.44 6.92 -21.59
C GLY A 742 -38.68 8.24 -21.41
N VAL A 743 -37.90 8.67 -22.40
CA VAL A 743 -37.11 9.93 -22.32
C VAL A 743 -38.00 11.11 -22.75
N GLU A 744 -38.12 12.10 -21.87
CA GLU A 744 -38.76 13.37 -22.21
C GLU A 744 -37.90 14.19 -23.17
N LEU A 745 -38.54 14.83 -24.16
CA LEU A 745 -37.83 15.65 -25.14
C LEU A 745 -37.44 16.99 -24.50
N PRO A 746 -36.15 17.38 -24.48
CA PRO A 746 -35.74 18.65 -23.92
C PRO A 746 -36.38 19.84 -24.63
N ALA A 747 -36.82 20.84 -23.87
CA ALA A 747 -37.64 21.95 -24.38
C ALA A 747 -37.01 22.72 -25.55
N ARG A 748 -35.70 23.03 -25.50
CA ARG A 748 -35.00 23.77 -26.56
C ARG A 748 -34.80 22.92 -27.82
N PHE A 749 -34.41 21.66 -27.65
CA PHE A 749 -34.26 20.71 -28.76
C PHE A 749 -35.60 20.48 -29.46
N PHE A 750 -36.64 20.24 -28.67
CA PHE A 750 -38.00 20.07 -29.14
C PHE A 750 -38.52 21.32 -29.87
N GLY A 751 -38.35 22.51 -29.28
CA GLY A 751 -38.75 23.77 -29.89
C GLY A 751 -38.09 24.02 -31.25
N CYS A 752 -36.81 23.67 -31.40
CA CYS A 752 -36.13 23.74 -32.69
C CYS A 752 -36.78 22.83 -33.75
N ILE A 753 -37.19 21.61 -33.38
CA ILE A 753 -37.85 20.69 -34.31
C ILE A 753 -39.23 21.22 -34.71
N GLN A 754 -40.01 21.75 -33.76
CA GLN A 754 -41.36 22.25 -34.03
C GLN A 754 -41.38 23.49 -34.91
N GLN A 755 -40.40 24.40 -34.71
CA GLN A 755 -40.34 25.71 -35.37
C GLN A 755 -39.41 25.71 -36.60
N GLY A 756 -38.58 24.68 -36.76
CA GLY A 756 -37.61 24.59 -37.85
C GLY A 756 -38.27 24.31 -39.20
N SER A 757 -37.87 25.04 -40.24
CA SER A 757 -38.44 24.91 -41.59
C SER A 757 -37.81 23.76 -42.38
N TRP A 758 -37.92 22.53 -41.87
CA TRP A 758 -37.31 21.35 -42.49
C TRP A 758 -38.30 20.43 -43.21
N LEU A 759 -39.60 20.59 -42.96
CA LEU A 759 -40.63 19.70 -43.49
C LEU A 759 -41.14 20.22 -44.84
N LYS A 760 -41.05 19.39 -45.89
CA LYS A 760 -41.51 19.73 -47.24
C LYS A 760 -43.03 19.73 -47.30
N THR A 761 -43.59 20.85 -47.73
CA THR A 761 -45.03 21.05 -47.94
C THR A 761 -45.32 21.51 -49.37
N SER A 762 -46.59 21.58 -49.71
CA SER A 762 -47.12 22.13 -50.97
C SER A 762 -46.62 23.54 -51.28
N ILE A 763 -46.24 24.32 -50.27
CA ILE A 763 -45.77 25.71 -50.43
C ILE A 763 -44.32 25.91 -49.99
N GLY A 764 -43.50 24.87 -50.15
CA GLY A 764 -42.08 24.90 -49.78
C GLY A 764 -41.80 24.25 -48.43
N TYR A 765 -40.64 24.52 -47.85
CA TYR A 765 -40.27 23.95 -46.54
C TYR A 765 -40.83 24.81 -45.42
N LYS A 766 -41.56 24.19 -44.48
CA LYS A 766 -42.27 24.88 -43.41
C LYS A 766 -42.07 24.20 -42.06
N PRO A 767 -42.28 24.94 -40.95
CA PRO A 767 -42.27 24.39 -39.61
C PRO A 767 -43.34 23.30 -39.41
N PRO A 768 -43.04 22.21 -38.69
CA PRO A 768 -44.05 21.22 -38.33
C PRO A 768 -45.29 21.80 -37.65
N ASN A 769 -45.13 22.78 -36.74
CA ASN A 769 -46.27 23.41 -36.03
C ASN A 769 -47.19 24.29 -36.91
N GLU A 770 -46.76 24.62 -38.12
CA GLU A 770 -47.52 25.31 -39.17
C GLU A 770 -47.93 24.37 -40.31
N SER A 771 -47.51 23.11 -40.25
CA SER A 771 -47.74 22.13 -41.31
C SER A 771 -48.91 21.22 -40.98
N PHE A 772 -49.53 20.70 -42.04
CA PHE A 772 -50.75 19.92 -41.95
C PHE A 772 -50.60 18.59 -42.69
N LEU A 773 -51.12 17.52 -42.09
CA LEU A 773 -51.29 16.25 -42.77
C LEU A 773 -52.78 15.92 -42.84
N SER A 774 -53.38 16.09 -44.01
CA SER A 774 -54.79 15.80 -44.22
C SER A 774 -55.08 14.30 -44.40
N ASN A 775 -56.27 13.89 -43.98
CA ASN A 775 -56.89 12.67 -44.52
C ASN A 775 -57.60 13.00 -45.85
N GLU A 776 -58.04 11.99 -46.59
CA GLU A 776 -58.70 12.18 -47.89
C GLU A 776 -59.99 13.02 -47.79
N GLU A 777 -60.69 12.93 -46.65
CA GLU A 777 -61.99 13.58 -46.42
C GLU A 777 -61.91 15.10 -46.42
N TRP A 778 -60.88 15.71 -45.80
CA TRP A 778 -60.76 17.18 -45.77
C TRP A 778 -59.60 17.76 -46.57
N GLY A 779 -58.64 16.95 -46.99
CA GLY A 779 -57.60 17.39 -47.93
C GLY A 779 -58.20 17.87 -49.26
N THR A 780 -59.19 17.14 -49.77
CA THR A 780 -59.95 17.52 -50.98
C THR A 780 -60.84 18.75 -50.75
N LEU A 781 -61.39 18.93 -49.54
CA LEU A 781 -62.21 20.09 -49.17
C LEU A 781 -61.41 21.40 -49.19
N LEU A 782 -60.14 21.36 -48.76
CA LEU A 782 -59.27 22.54 -48.80
C LEU A 782 -58.76 22.82 -50.21
N GLN A 783 -58.41 21.80 -50.99
CA GLN A 783 -57.98 21.98 -52.38
C GLN A 783 -59.09 22.57 -53.28
N SER A 784 -60.37 22.31 -52.96
CA SER A 784 -61.52 22.82 -53.71
C SER A 784 -62.09 24.16 -53.21
N GLY A 785 -61.83 24.53 -51.94
CA GLY A 785 -62.46 25.69 -51.29
C GLY A 785 -61.54 26.80 -50.76
N SER A 786 -60.21 26.62 -50.78
CA SER A 786 -59.26 27.56 -50.14
C SER A 786 -58.21 28.17 -51.10
N SER A 787 -58.61 28.54 -52.32
CA SER A 787 -57.70 29.16 -53.32
C SER A 787 -57.08 30.51 -52.90
N PHE A 788 -57.50 31.07 -51.77
CA PHE A 788 -57.10 32.40 -51.29
C PHE A 788 -56.19 32.36 -50.06
N VAL A 789 -55.98 31.21 -49.43
CA VAL A 789 -54.99 31.02 -48.35
C VAL A 789 -54.21 29.75 -48.62
N ASP A 790 -52.91 29.91 -48.84
CA ASP A 790 -51.96 28.80 -49.00
C ASP A 790 -51.82 28.03 -47.68
N ILE A 791 -52.34 26.80 -47.63
CA ILE A 791 -52.24 25.94 -46.44
C ILE A 791 -51.06 24.98 -46.61
N PRO A 792 -50.08 24.96 -45.69
CA PRO A 792 -48.89 24.11 -45.80
C PRO A 792 -49.18 22.61 -45.62
N MET A 793 -49.70 21.96 -46.66
CA MET A 793 -49.95 20.51 -46.67
C MET A 793 -48.63 19.77 -46.89
N ILE A 794 -48.30 18.81 -46.02
CA ILE A 794 -47.10 17.97 -46.19
C ILE A 794 -47.13 17.28 -47.56
N ASP A 795 -46.01 17.37 -48.29
CA ASP A 795 -45.86 16.77 -49.61
C ASP A 795 -45.65 15.25 -49.48
N GLN A 796 -46.75 14.51 -49.47
CA GLN A 796 -46.72 13.06 -49.27
C GLN A 796 -45.99 12.32 -50.41
N GLN A 797 -45.99 12.87 -51.63
CA GLN A 797 -45.29 12.28 -52.78
C GLN A 797 -43.78 12.41 -52.62
N PHE A 798 -43.28 13.59 -52.22
CA PHE A 798 -41.86 13.81 -51.92
C PHE A 798 -41.33 12.83 -50.87
N TYR A 799 -42.13 12.52 -49.85
CA TYR A 799 -41.77 11.57 -48.79
C TYR A 799 -42.14 10.11 -49.09
N GLU A 800 -42.55 9.77 -50.32
CA GLU A 800 -42.95 8.41 -50.72
C GLU A 800 -44.01 7.79 -49.79
N ASN A 801 -44.91 8.61 -49.23
CA ASN A 801 -45.92 8.24 -48.24
C ASN A 801 -45.38 7.61 -46.92
N LYS A 802 -44.05 7.60 -46.71
CA LYS A 802 -43.42 6.98 -45.52
C LYS A 802 -43.74 7.71 -44.23
N LEU A 803 -44.04 9.01 -44.29
CA LEU A 803 -44.40 9.82 -43.13
C LEU A 803 -45.69 9.38 -42.42
N GLN A 804 -46.60 8.70 -43.13
CA GLN A 804 -47.84 8.18 -42.53
C GLN A 804 -47.56 7.18 -41.39
N GLN A 805 -46.45 6.45 -41.47
CA GLN A 805 -46.02 5.52 -40.42
C GLN A 805 -45.60 6.24 -39.13
N TYR A 806 -45.36 7.56 -39.16
CA TYR A 806 -44.88 8.38 -38.05
C TYR A 806 -45.92 9.40 -37.55
N LYS A 807 -47.21 9.08 -37.71
CA LYS A 807 -48.33 9.97 -37.34
C LYS A 807 -48.25 10.49 -35.91
N GLN A 808 -47.89 9.64 -34.95
CA GLN A 808 -47.78 10.03 -33.54
C GLN A 808 -46.61 10.99 -33.32
N GLU A 809 -45.46 10.72 -33.92
CA GLU A 809 -44.28 11.58 -33.83
C GLU A 809 -44.52 12.94 -34.48
N LEU A 810 -45.18 12.96 -35.64
CA LEU A 810 -45.61 14.18 -36.34
C LEU A 810 -46.57 15.01 -35.48
N LYS A 811 -47.56 14.37 -34.83
CA LYS A 811 -48.47 15.05 -33.90
C LYS A 811 -47.73 15.62 -32.70
N ILE A 812 -46.76 14.89 -32.15
CA ILE A 812 -45.92 15.35 -31.04
C ILE A 812 -45.16 16.62 -31.43
N ILE A 813 -44.57 16.68 -32.61
CA ILE A 813 -43.82 17.87 -33.07
C ILE A 813 -44.71 19.00 -33.61
N GLY A 814 -46.03 18.90 -33.46
CA GLY A 814 -46.97 19.98 -33.75
C GLY A 814 -47.61 19.96 -35.13
N VAL A 815 -47.38 18.92 -35.95
CA VAL A 815 -48.13 18.76 -37.20
C VAL A 815 -49.62 18.60 -36.87
N ARG A 816 -50.44 19.36 -37.59
CA ARG A 816 -51.89 19.43 -37.40
C ARG A 816 -52.59 18.41 -38.29
N PHE A 817 -53.64 17.79 -37.76
CA PHE A 817 -54.35 16.69 -38.42
C PHE A 817 -55.86 16.92 -38.51
N GLU A 818 -56.37 17.97 -37.85
CA GLU A 818 -57.79 18.25 -37.79
C GLU A 818 -58.17 19.44 -38.67
N PHE A 819 -59.29 19.30 -39.39
CA PHE A 819 -59.85 20.37 -40.21
C PHE A 819 -60.14 21.65 -39.40
N GLY A 820 -60.53 21.52 -38.12
CA GLY A 820 -60.75 22.65 -37.24
C GLY A 820 -59.48 23.49 -36.98
N GLU A 821 -58.31 22.85 -36.91
CA GLU A 821 -57.02 23.53 -36.76
C GLU A 821 -56.60 24.24 -38.06
N ALA A 822 -56.93 23.67 -39.22
CA ALA A 822 -56.74 24.30 -40.52
C ALA A 822 -57.66 25.52 -40.68
N SER A 823 -58.92 25.41 -40.23
CA SER A 823 -59.89 26.51 -40.24
C SER A 823 -59.44 27.71 -39.41
N GLU A 824 -58.88 27.46 -38.23
CA GLU A 824 -58.33 28.50 -37.36
C GLU A 824 -57.06 29.15 -37.97
N TYR A 825 -56.21 28.35 -38.61
CA TYR A 825 -55.06 28.86 -39.36
C TYR A 825 -55.49 29.79 -40.50
N ILE A 826 -56.48 29.39 -41.32
CA ILE A 826 -57.04 30.22 -42.39
C ILE A 826 -57.52 31.57 -41.84
N GLY A 827 -58.30 31.56 -40.76
CA GLY A 827 -58.80 32.78 -40.16
C GLY A 827 -57.70 33.68 -39.60
N SER A 828 -56.71 33.13 -38.90
CA SER A 828 -55.56 33.89 -38.41
C SER A 828 -54.76 34.53 -39.55
N ARG A 829 -54.60 33.83 -40.68
CA ARG A 829 -53.90 34.34 -41.87
C ARG A 829 -54.68 35.47 -42.52
N LEU A 830 -56.00 35.34 -42.64
CA LEU A 830 -56.87 36.42 -43.11
C LEU A 830 -56.79 37.66 -42.22
N MET A 831 -56.73 37.48 -40.88
CA MET A 831 -56.57 38.61 -39.97
C MET A 831 -55.21 39.29 -40.15
N SER A 832 -54.13 38.53 -40.33
CA SER A 832 -52.82 39.08 -40.69
C SER A 832 -52.84 39.85 -42.02
N MET A 833 -53.53 39.34 -43.04
CA MET A 833 -53.73 40.04 -44.32
C MET A 833 -54.55 41.33 -44.14
N SER A 834 -55.55 41.33 -43.27
CA SER A 834 -56.33 42.54 -42.97
C SER A 834 -55.48 43.61 -42.27
N ALA A 835 -54.65 43.23 -41.30
CA ALA A 835 -53.77 44.15 -40.56
C ALA A 835 -52.69 44.76 -41.46
N SER A 836 -52.34 44.10 -42.57
CA SER A 836 -51.40 44.58 -43.58
C SER A 836 -52.07 45.26 -44.78
N ASN A 837 -53.38 45.54 -44.72
CA ASN A 837 -54.19 46.13 -45.80
C ASN A 837 -54.17 45.34 -47.13
N MET A 838 -53.88 44.04 -47.08
CA MET A 838 -53.81 43.16 -48.26
C MET A 838 -55.11 42.39 -48.53
N LEU A 839 -56.13 42.53 -47.66
CA LEU A 839 -57.39 41.82 -47.81
C LEU A 839 -58.27 42.47 -48.88
N THR A 840 -58.61 41.71 -49.93
CA THR A 840 -59.43 42.18 -51.06
C THR A 840 -60.91 41.81 -50.89
N ARG A 841 -61.78 42.41 -51.71
CA ARG A 841 -63.21 42.05 -51.78
C ARG A 841 -63.42 40.56 -52.11
N GLU A 842 -62.55 39.99 -52.95
CA GLU A 842 -62.64 38.59 -53.37
C GLU A 842 -62.35 37.66 -52.19
N ASN A 843 -61.39 38.00 -51.33
CA ASN A 843 -61.10 37.21 -50.13
C ASN A 843 -62.28 37.17 -49.16
N VAL A 844 -63.04 38.27 -49.04
CA VAL A 844 -64.28 38.31 -48.25
C VAL A 844 -65.34 37.38 -48.83
N TYR A 845 -65.53 37.39 -50.15
CA TYR A 845 -66.43 36.46 -50.81
C TYR A 845 -66.01 35.00 -50.67
N SER A 846 -64.72 34.70 -50.80
CA SER A 846 -64.22 33.34 -50.61
C SER A 846 -64.36 32.87 -49.16
N LEU A 847 -64.19 33.76 -48.17
CA LEU A 847 -64.48 33.47 -46.76
C LEU A 847 -65.97 33.14 -46.56
N LEU A 848 -66.87 33.96 -47.11
CA LEU A 848 -68.33 33.72 -47.01
C LEU A 848 -68.74 32.44 -47.74
N GLN A 849 -68.13 32.14 -48.89
CA GLN A 849 -68.35 30.89 -49.63
C GLN A 849 -67.84 29.68 -48.85
N LEU A 850 -66.70 29.79 -48.18
CA LEU A 850 -66.17 28.74 -47.30
C LEU A 850 -67.13 28.50 -46.11
N ILE A 851 -67.62 29.55 -45.45
CA ILE A 851 -68.60 29.42 -44.34
C ILE A 851 -69.89 28.75 -44.84
N ARG A 852 -70.41 29.17 -46.00
CA ARG A 852 -71.58 28.57 -46.64
C ARG A 852 -71.36 27.09 -46.96
N PHE A 853 -70.21 26.76 -47.54
CA PHE A 853 -69.86 25.39 -47.91
C PHE A 853 -69.70 24.49 -46.69
N MET A 854 -69.05 24.98 -45.63
CA MET A 854 -68.94 24.28 -44.34
C MET A 854 -70.32 23.96 -43.75
N ARG A 855 -71.24 24.94 -43.77
CA ARG A 855 -72.63 24.73 -43.34
C ARG A 855 -73.34 23.67 -44.16
N GLY A 856 -73.12 23.66 -45.48
CA GLY A 856 -73.69 22.66 -46.40
C GLY A 856 -73.15 21.24 -46.22
N LYS A 857 -71.97 21.07 -45.62
CA LYS A 857 -71.34 19.77 -45.32
C LYS A 857 -71.44 19.37 -43.84
N HIS A 858 -72.26 20.06 -43.05
CA HIS A 858 -72.41 19.85 -41.59
C HIS A 858 -71.10 20.01 -40.78
N LEU A 859 -70.10 20.72 -41.31
CA LEU A 859 -68.89 21.09 -40.59
C LEU A 859 -69.14 22.36 -39.78
N SER A 860 -68.68 22.40 -38.53
CA SER A 860 -68.87 23.59 -37.68
C SER A 860 -67.97 24.75 -38.11
N PRO A 861 -68.53 25.92 -38.51
CA PRO A 861 -67.74 27.11 -38.85
C PRO A 861 -67.28 27.91 -37.63
N SER A 862 -67.59 27.47 -36.41
CA SER A 862 -67.37 28.26 -35.19
C SER A 862 -65.91 28.66 -34.96
N LYS A 863 -64.94 27.77 -35.20
CA LYS A 863 -63.51 28.09 -35.06
C LYS A 863 -63.05 29.16 -36.05
N LEU A 864 -63.46 29.04 -37.32
CA LEU A 864 -63.18 30.04 -38.36
C LEU A 864 -63.84 31.39 -38.03
N ILE A 865 -65.14 31.38 -37.68
CA ILE A 865 -65.90 32.59 -37.32
C ILE A 865 -65.26 33.30 -36.13
N ASN A 866 -64.96 32.58 -35.04
CA ASN A 866 -64.34 33.19 -33.85
C ASN A 866 -62.97 33.80 -34.15
N SER A 867 -62.21 33.22 -35.08
CA SER A 867 -60.90 33.76 -35.48
C SER A 867 -60.97 35.03 -36.33
N VAL A 868 -62.14 35.37 -36.90
CA VAL A 868 -62.29 36.52 -37.81
C VAL A 868 -63.31 37.56 -37.35
N LYS A 869 -64.33 37.20 -36.58
CA LYS A 869 -65.50 38.06 -36.28
C LYS A 869 -65.17 39.37 -35.56
N ASP A 870 -64.10 39.41 -34.78
CA ASP A 870 -63.70 40.60 -34.00
C ASP A 870 -62.69 41.49 -34.75
N GLY A 871 -62.18 41.02 -35.89
CA GLY A 871 -61.19 41.73 -36.70
C GLY A 871 -61.81 42.86 -37.52
N LYS A 872 -61.10 43.99 -37.67
CA LYS A 872 -61.56 45.15 -38.44
C LYS A 872 -61.31 45.00 -39.95
N TRP A 873 -62.07 44.14 -40.60
CA TRP A 873 -61.89 43.85 -42.03
C TRP A 873 -63.15 44.04 -42.88
N MET A 874 -64.32 44.24 -42.27
CA MET A 874 -65.57 44.44 -43.01
C MET A 874 -65.75 45.91 -43.37
N LYS A 875 -66.00 46.21 -44.65
CA LYS A 875 -66.17 47.58 -45.14
C LYS A 875 -67.59 48.09 -44.90
N THR A 876 -67.72 49.19 -44.19
CA THR A 876 -68.95 49.94 -43.99
C THR A 876 -68.83 51.35 -44.57
N VAL A 877 -69.97 52.06 -44.63
CA VAL A 877 -70.03 53.48 -44.99
C VAL A 877 -69.21 54.40 -44.06
N LEU A 878 -68.83 53.91 -42.86
CA LEU A 878 -68.00 54.62 -41.89
C LEU A 878 -66.52 54.19 -41.90
N GLY A 879 -66.13 53.24 -42.77
CA GLY A 879 -64.77 52.71 -42.84
C GLY A 879 -64.69 51.20 -42.63
N TYR A 880 -63.49 50.67 -42.36
CA TYR A 880 -63.32 49.26 -42.01
C TYR A 880 -63.62 49.04 -40.52
N SER A 881 -64.51 48.11 -40.23
CA SER A 881 -64.99 47.79 -38.89
C SER A 881 -65.04 46.28 -38.67
N SER A 882 -65.25 45.89 -37.41
CA SER A 882 -65.57 44.52 -37.06
C SER A 882 -66.91 44.13 -37.68
N PRO A 883 -67.06 42.92 -38.25
CA PRO A 883 -68.37 42.38 -38.64
C PRO A 883 -69.41 42.50 -37.52
N VAL A 884 -69.00 42.31 -36.27
CA VAL A 884 -69.84 42.53 -35.08
C VAL A 884 -70.20 44.01 -34.97
N GLY A 885 -71.49 44.32 -35.08
CA GLY A 885 -72.02 45.68 -35.02
C GLY A 885 -72.09 46.41 -36.36
N CYS A 886 -71.65 45.79 -37.47
CA CYS A 886 -72.03 46.25 -38.80
C CYS A 886 -73.52 46.01 -39.03
N ILE A 887 -74.18 46.90 -39.77
CA ILE A 887 -75.63 46.82 -40.00
C ILE A 887 -75.90 46.55 -41.48
N MET A 888 -76.75 45.56 -41.76
CA MET A 888 -77.39 45.43 -43.06
C MET A 888 -78.60 46.36 -43.10
N TYR A 889 -78.60 47.32 -44.02
CA TYR A 889 -79.66 48.32 -44.10
C TYR A 889 -81.03 47.69 -44.39
N ASP A 890 -82.03 48.04 -43.58
CA ASP A 890 -83.45 47.76 -43.81
C ASP A 890 -84.32 48.95 -43.33
N SER A 891 -85.62 48.89 -43.61
CA SER A 891 -86.57 49.98 -43.30
C SER A 891 -86.68 50.30 -41.82
N ASP A 892 -86.34 49.36 -40.92
CA ASP A 892 -86.52 49.55 -39.48
C ASP A 892 -85.51 50.57 -38.92
N TRP A 893 -84.38 50.75 -39.62
CA TRP A 893 -83.37 51.74 -39.28
C TRP A 893 -83.66 53.15 -39.83
N ALA A 894 -84.77 53.37 -40.54
CA ALA A 894 -85.05 54.65 -41.21
C ALA A 894 -85.11 55.85 -40.23
N VAL A 895 -85.79 55.68 -39.10
CA VAL A 895 -85.90 56.74 -38.07
C VAL A 895 -84.56 56.95 -37.36
N ALA A 896 -83.86 55.86 -37.02
CA ALA A 896 -82.55 55.92 -36.39
C ALA A 896 -81.49 56.60 -37.28
N SER A 897 -81.54 56.36 -38.60
CA SER A 897 -80.63 56.96 -39.59
C SER A 897 -80.80 58.47 -39.72
N CYS A 898 -81.97 59.01 -39.36
CA CYS A 898 -82.22 60.46 -39.38
C CYS A 898 -81.48 61.19 -38.26
N ILE A 899 -81.23 60.51 -37.13
CA ILE A 899 -80.63 61.11 -35.93
C ILE A 899 -79.25 60.52 -35.57
N SER A 900 -78.76 59.53 -36.31
CA SER A 900 -77.51 58.81 -35.99
C SER A 900 -76.86 58.22 -37.24
N SER A 901 -75.52 58.30 -37.34
CA SER A 901 -74.76 57.80 -38.50
C SER A 901 -74.36 56.33 -38.29
N GLN A 902 -75.14 55.40 -38.84
CA GLN A 902 -74.97 53.97 -38.57
C GLN A 902 -73.91 53.30 -39.46
N PRO A 903 -73.16 52.29 -38.95
CA PRO A 903 -72.15 51.53 -39.71
C PRO A 903 -72.80 50.54 -40.71
N PHE A 904 -73.51 51.06 -41.70
CA PHE A 904 -74.11 50.23 -42.75
C PHE A 904 -73.04 49.57 -43.63
N LEU A 905 -73.25 48.30 -43.96
CA LEU A 905 -72.42 47.56 -44.90
C LEU A 905 -72.31 48.33 -46.23
N ASP A 906 -71.09 48.50 -46.73
CA ASP A 906 -70.86 49.25 -47.96
C ASP A 906 -71.21 48.40 -49.20
N VAL A 907 -72.49 48.41 -49.56
CA VAL A 907 -73.00 47.68 -50.73
C VAL A 907 -72.40 48.20 -52.04
N LYS A 908 -71.87 49.44 -52.08
CA LYS A 908 -71.17 49.93 -53.29
C LYS A 908 -69.79 49.30 -53.45
N PHE A 909 -69.11 49.00 -52.34
CA PHE A 909 -67.81 48.33 -52.37
C PHE A 909 -67.94 46.82 -52.68
N TYR A 910 -68.95 46.17 -52.11
CA TYR A 910 -69.14 44.73 -52.27
C TYR A 910 -70.06 44.32 -53.42
N ASP A 911 -70.92 45.21 -53.92
CA ASP A 911 -72.03 44.91 -54.83
C ASP A 911 -73.21 44.18 -54.14
N ASN A 912 -74.40 44.19 -54.78
CA ASN A 912 -75.62 43.57 -54.23
C ASN A 912 -75.49 42.07 -53.94
N ALA A 913 -74.49 41.39 -54.52
CA ALA A 913 -74.24 39.98 -54.30
C ALA A 913 -73.96 39.64 -52.83
N ILE A 914 -73.40 40.58 -52.04
CA ILE A 914 -73.09 40.33 -50.62
C ILE A 914 -74.35 40.07 -49.79
N LEU A 915 -75.47 40.67 -50.16
CA LEU A 915 -76.75 40.51 -49.46
C LEU A 915 -77.30 39.07 -49.61
N SER A 916 -76.89 38.35 -50.66
CA SER A 916 -77.22 36.92 -50.79
C SER A 916 -76.57 36.05 -49.71
N TYR A 917 -75.56 36.57 -48.98
CA TYR A 917 -74.87 35.91 -47.88
C TYR A 917 -75.43 36.28 -46.49
N LYS A 918 -76.71 36.68 -46.41
CA LYS A 918 -77.36 37.09 -45.16
C LYS A 918 -77.09 36.13 -43.99
N GLN A 919 -77.29 34.83 -44.17
CA GLN A 919 -77.08 33.83 -43.11
C GLN A 919 -75.61 33.75 -42.67
N GLU A 920 -74.66 33.86 -43.60
CA GLU A 920 -73.23 33.85 -43.29
C GLU A 920 -72.78 35.15 -42.59
N LEU A 921 -73.35 36.29 -42.98
CA LEU A 921 -73.07 37.60 -42.38
C LEU A 921 -73.65 37.70 -40.96
N GLU A 922 -74.86 37.18 -40.72
CA GLU A 922 -75.44 37.08 -39.38
C GLU A 922 -74.59 36.18 -38.46
N LEU A 923 -74.05 35.08 -38.99
CA LEU A 923 -73.11 34.22 -38.24
C LEU A 923 -71.80 34.93 -37.86
N LEU A 924 -71.38 35.92 -38.64
CA LEU A 924 -70.21 36.77 -38.34
C LEU A 924 -70.53 37.92 -37.37
N GLY A 925 -71.81 38.16 -37.05
CA GLY A 925 -72.25 39.20 -36.12
C GLY A 925 -72.79 40.47 -36.78
N VAL A 926 -73.02 40.46 -38.10
CA VAL A 926 -73.69 41.55 -38.82
C VAL A 926 -75.16 41.58 -38.44
N LEU A 927 -75.68 42.74 -38.07
CA LEU A 927 -77.05 42.93 -37.63
C LEU A 927 -78.01 43.08 -38.82
N ALA A 928 -79.09 42.30 -38.79
CA ALA A 928 -80.28 42.49 -39.62
C ALA A 928 -81.48 42.84 -38.72
N GLY A 929 -82.19 43.93 -39.02
CA GLY A 929 -83.25 44.53 -38.22
C GLY A 929 -82.74 45.50 -37.15
N PHE A 930 -83.59 46.44 -36.71
CA PHE A 930 -83.28 47.39 -35.63
C PHE A 930 -83.11 46.70 -34.27
N LYS A 931 -83.99 45.72 -33.96
CA LYS A 931 -83.94 44.86 -32.75
C LYS A 931 -83.60 45.60 -31.45
N ASP A 932 -84.18 46.79 -31.25
CA ASP A 932 -84.00 47.60 -30.04
C ASP A 932 -82.53 47.96 -29.71
N ASN A 933 -81.66 48.08 -30.72
CA ASN A 933 -80.25 48.45 -30.54
C ASN A 933 -80.06 49.97 -30.29
N TYR A 934 -80.62 50.47 -29.20
CA TYR A 934 -80.56 51.89 -28.82
C TYR A 934 -79.13 52.40 -28.56
N ASP A 935 -78.23 51.53 -28.06
CA ASP A 935 -76.84 51.86 -27.78
C ASP A 935 -76.09 52.29 -29.07
N LEU A 936 -76.32 51.61 -30.20
CA LEU A 936 -75.73 51.98 -31.51
C LEU A 936 -76.23 53.33 -32.03
N VAL A 937 -77.46 53.71 -31.69
CA VAL A 937 -78.03 55.02 -32.02
C VAL A 937 -77.37 56.11 -31.18
N ILE A 938 -77.16 55.84 -29.89
CA ILE A 938 -76.52 56.74 -28.92
C ILE A 938 -75.06 57.01 -29.29
N ASP A 939 -74.29 55.95 -29.53
CA ASP A 939 -72.85 56.04 -29.81
C ASP A 939 -72.55 56.86 -31.08
N ASN A 940 -73.44 56.79 -32.08
CA ASN A 940 -73.28 57.46 -33.37
C ASN A 940 -74.20 58.69 -33.55
N PHE A 941 -74.76 59.22 -32.46
CA PHE A 941 -75.76 60.29 -32.50
C PHE A 941 -75.25 61.55 -33.21
N LYS A 942 -76.09 62.08 -34.10
CA LYS A 942 -75.85 63.30 -34.89
C LYS A 942 -77.10 64.16 -34.95
N PHE A 943 -77.07 65.31 -34.28
CA PHE A 943 -78.21 66.22 -34.26
C PHE A 943 -78.35 67.01 -35.57
N SER A 944 -79.58 67.08 -36.09
CA SER A 944 -79.98 67.99 -37.16
C SER A 944 -81.37 68.53 -36.84
N SER A 945 -81.53 69.86 -36.80
CA SER A 945 -82.82 70.48 -36.49
C SER A 945 -83.91 70.14 -37.51
N ALA A 946 -83.54 69.78 -38.75
CA ALA A 946 -84.46 69.34 -39.78
C ALA A 946 -84.94 67.89 -39.61
N ALA A 947 -84.24 67.09 -38.79
CA ALA A 947 -84.52 65.67 -38.59
C ALA A 947 -85.41 65.38 -37.36
N ILE A 948 -85.80 66.42 -36.61
CA ILE A 948 -86.60 66.27 -35.39
C ILE A 948 -88.09 66.21 -35.76
N THR A 949 -88.56 65.00 -36.03
CA THR A 949 -89.99 64.65 -36.11
C THR A 949 -90.52 64.16 -34.77
N PHE A 950 -91.82 63.89 -34.70
CA PHE A 950 -92.44 63.21 -33.56
C PHE A 950 -91.74 61.87 -33.27
N GLU A 951 -91.57 61.01 -34.27
CA GLU A 951 -90.95 59.68 -34.14
C GLU A 951 -89.47 59.77 -33.74
N ALA A 952 -88.74 60.76 -34.26
CA ALA A 952 -87.36 61.01 -33.88
C ALA A 952 -87.25 61.50 -32.42
N THR A 953 -88.18 62.35 -31.97
CA THR A 953 -88.25 62.80 -30.57
C THR A 953 -88.54 61.63 -29.64
N ILE A 954 -89.50 60.76 -30.00
CA ILE A 954 -89.79 59.54 -29.25
C ILE A 954 -88.60 58.59 -29.25
N LEU A 955 -87.88 58.43 -30.37
CA LEU A 955 -86.66 57.61 -30.41
C LEU A 955 -85.55 58.17 -29.51
N ILE A 956 -85.35 59.49 -29.46
CA ILE A 956 -84.44 60.14 -28.51
C ILE A 956 -84.85 59.82 -27.07
N LEU A 957 -86.14 59.90 -26.75
CA LEU A 957 -86.66 59.57 -25.41
C LEU A 957 -86.52 58.07 -25.09
N LYS A 958 -86.72 57.17 -26.08
CA LYS A 958 -86.45 55.73 -25.95
C LYS A 958 -84.97 55.43 -25.73
N CYS A 959 -84.07 56.15 -26.41
CA CYS A 959 -82.64 56.07 -26.15
C CYS A 959 -82.32 56.47 -24.69
N ILE A 960 -82.92 57.55 -24.16
CA ILE A 960 -82.75 57.96 -22.75
C ILE A 960 -83.29 56.89 -21.79
N ARG A 961 -84.41 56.24 -22.14
CA ARG A 961 -85.07 55.23 -21.29
C ARG A 961 -84.35 53.89 -21.27
N TYR A 962 -83.91 53.39 -22.44
CA TYR A 962 -83.44 52.01 -22.61
C TYR A 962 -81.93 51.90 -22.91
N GLY A 963 -81.25 53.00 -23.22
CA GLY A 963 -79.80 53.02 -23.45
C GLY A 963 -79.02 52.76 -22.16
N LYS A 964 -77.93 52.00 -22.26
CA LYS A 964 -77.11 51.61 -21.10
C LYS A 964 -76.23 52.75 -20.57
N SER A 965 -75.85 53.70 -21.42
CA SER A 965 -75.04 54.88 -21.06
C SER A 965 -75.57 56.12 -21.76
N CYS A 966 -76.30 56.96 -21.00
CA CYS A 966 -77.01 58.11 -21.56
C CYS A 966 -76.47 59.46 -21.07
N ASP A 967 -75.45 59.51 -20.22
CA ASP A 967 -75.02 60.78 -19.58
C ASP A 967 -74.43 61.77 -20.58
N ASP A 968 -73.50 61.32 -21.44
CA ASP A 968 -72.94 62.15 -22.52
C ASP A 968 -74.01 62.54 -23.55
N PHE A 969 -74.91 61.60 -23.84
CA PHE A 969 -76.04 61.83 -24.73
C PHE A 969 -77.01 62.89 -24.18
N LEU A 970 -77.35 62.82 -22.88
CA LEU A 970 -78.18 63.78 -22.17
C LEU A 970 -77.52 65.17 -22.08
N ASN A 971 -76.20 65.22 -21.86
CA ASN A 971 -75.45 66.48 -21.85
C ASN A 971 -75.47 67.16 -23.23
N LYS A 972 -75.32 66.39 -24.32
CA LYS A 972 -75.47 66.92 -25.69
C LYS A 972 -76.88 67.47 -25.92
N LEU A 973 -77.93 66.77 -25.46
CA LEU A 973 -79.33 67.18 -25.67
C LEU A 973 -79.76 68.44 -24.90
N ARG A 974 -79.20 68.70 -23.72
CA ARG A 974 -79.57 69.84 -22.86
C ARG A 974 -79.43 71.22 -23.50
N GLY A 975 -78.45 71.39 -24.39
CA GLY A 975 -78.17 72.65 -25.08
C GLY A 975 -78.85 72.78 -26.46
N LEU A 976 -79.53 71.73 -26.92
CA LEU A 976 -80.10 71.69 -28.27
C LEU A 976 -81.58 72.08 -28.24
N LYS A 977 -82.03 72.81 -29.26
CA LYS A 977 -83.44 73.19 -29.43
C LYS A 977 -84.20 72.07 -30.14
N TRP A 978 -84.62 71.05 -29.38
CA TRP A 978 -85.26 69.85 -29.93
C TRP A 978 -86.67 69.58 -29.36
N LEU A 979 -87.12 70.36 -28.36
CA LEU A 979 -88.49 70.28 -27.85
C LEU A 979 -89.37 71.34 -28.52
N LYS A 980 -90.44 70.90 -29.18
CA LYS A 980 -91.44 71.75 -29.82
C LYS A 980 -92.36 72.38 -28.78
N THR A 981 -92.47 73.70 -28.85
CA THR A 981 -93.33 74.51 -27.98
C THR A 981 -94.28 75.34 -28.82
N ASN A 982 -95.26 75.95 -28.16
CA ASN A 982 -96.18 76.94 -28.72
C ASN A 982 -95.47 78.12 -29.43
N ILE A 983 -94.19 78.40 -29.11
CA ILE A 983 -93.39 79.47 -29.73
C ILE A 983 -92.25 78.95 -30.63
N GLY A 984 -92.23 77.65 -30.96
CA GLY A 984 -91.20 77.03 -31.79
C GLY A 984 -90.36 75.98 -31.04
N PHE A 985 -89.27 75.52 -31.64
CA PHE A 985 -88.38 74.56 -30.96
C PHE A 985 -87.49 75.30 -29.95
N CYS A 986 -87.52 74.84 -28.70
CA CYS A 986 -86.79 75.43 -27.58
C CYS A 986 -85.88 74.39 -26.93
N THR A 987 -84.93 74.88 -26.13
CA THR A 987 -84.11 74.00 -25.30
C THR A 987 -84.94 73.47 -24.14
N PRO A 988 -84.65 72.27 -23.61
CA PRO A 988 -85.39 71.76 -22.47
C PRO A 988 -85.41 72.73 -21.28
N LYS A 989 -84.29 73.39 -20.97
CA LYS A 989 -84.17 74.33 -19.84
C LYS A 989 -85.05 75.58 -19.93
N GLU A 990 -85.47 75.95 -21.13
CA GLU A 990 -86.33 77.11 -21.36
C GLU A 990 -87.81 76.71 -21.49
N THR A 991 -88.09 75.40 -21.55
CA THR A 991 -89.40 74.88 -21.87
C THR A 991 -90.17 74.45 -20.61
N PHE A 992 -91.46 74.75 -20.59
CA PHE A 992 -92.35 74.47 -19.48
C PHE A 992 -93.32 73.34 -19.83
N LEU A 993 -93.47 72.39 -18.90
CA LEU A 993 -94.62 71.49 -18.88
C LEU A 993 -95.61 72.02 -17.84
N VAL A 994 -96.71 72.61 -18.31
CA VAL A 994 -97.68 73.29 -17.44
C VAL A 994 -98.41 72.28 -16.56
N ASP A 995 -98.41 72.57 -15.25
CA ASP A 995 -99.17 71.82 -14.24
C ASP A 995 -100.45 72.62 -13.86
N PRO A 996 -101.61 71.97 -13.72
CA PRO A 996 -102.88 72.65 -13.40
C PRO A 996 -102.81 73.54 -12.15
N GLU A 997 -101.99 73.17 -11.15
CA GLU A 997 -101.91 73.90 -9.88
C GLU A 997 -101.42 75.35 -10.02
N TRP A 998 -100.67 75.65 -11.08
CA TRP A 998 -100.10 76.99 -11.30
C TRP A 998 -100.28 77.50 -12.73
N GLU A 999 -101.22 76.92 -13.48
CA GLU A 999 -101.60 77.32 -14.83
C GLU A 999 -101.92 78.83 -14.91
N CYS A 1000 -102.50 79.40 -13.85
CA CYS A 1000 -102.79 80.83 -13.76
C CYS A 1000 -101.56 81.72 -13.99
N LEU A 1001 -100.36 81.33 -13.54
CA LEU A 1001 -99.12 82.10 -13.73
C LEU A 1001 -98.68 82.14 -15.20
N THR A 1002 -99.05 81.13 -15.98
CA THR A 1002 -98.71 81.07 -17.40
C THR A 1002 -99.67 81.88 -18.27
N LYS A 1003 -100.87 82.20 -17.77
CA LYS A 1003 -101.85 83.09 -18.45
C LYS A 1003 -101.51 84.58 -18.31
N VAL A 1004 -100.58 84.94 -17.43
CA VAL A 1004 -100.14 86.34 -17.22
C VAL A 1004 -99.23 86.84 -18.35
N PHE A 1005 -98.50 85.96 -19.04
CA PHE A 1005 -97.56 86.33 -20.10
C PHE A 1005 -97.70 85.40 -21.32
N SER A 1006 -98.00 85.95 -22.50
CA SER A 1006 -98.14 85.17 -23.75
C SER A 1006 -96.82 84.65 -24.33
N ALA A 1007 -95.67 84.89 -23.68
CA ALA A 1007 -94.33 84.60 -24.18
C ALA A 1007 -93.64 83.42 -23.49
N ILE A 1008 -94.37 82.58 -22.75
CA ILE A 1008 -93.82 81.42 -22.02
C ILE A 1008 -93.77 80.20 -22.97
N PRO A 1009 -92.61 79.54 -23.16
CA PRO A 1009 -92.48 78.38 -24.06
C PRO A 1009 -93.07 77.13 -23.42
N ILE A 1010 -94.29 76.77 -23.81
CA ILE A 1010 -95.02 75.61 -23.27
C ILE A 1010 -94.96 74.48 -24.29
N ILE A 1011 -94.72 73.25 -23.82
CA ILE A 1011 -94.72 72.05 -24.67
C ILE A 1011 -95.99 72.02 -25.55
N ASP A 1012 -95.77 71.84 -26.85
CA ASP A 1012 -96.83 71.78 -27.85
C ASP A 1012 -97.50 70.40 -27.83
N PHE A 1013 -98.57 70.27 -27.04
CA PHE A 1013 -99.38 69.06 -27.01
C PHE A 1013 -100.08 68.76 -28.35
N GLY A 1014 -100.23 69.73 -29.24
CA GLY A 1014 -100.76 69.52 -30.59
C GLY A 1014 -99.76 68.79 -31.49
N PHE A 1015 -98.46 69.08 -31.34
CA PHE A 1015 -97.39 68.42 -32.08
C PHE A 1015 -97.06 67.02 -31.53
N TYR A 1016 -97.12 66.84 -30.21
CA TYR A 1016 -96.67 65.61 -29.54
C TYR A 1016 -97.77 64.65 -29.11
N GLY A 1017 -99.02 65.10 -29.05
CA GLY A 1017 -100.12 64.33 -28.46
C GLY A 1017 -99.92 64.05 -26.96
N SER A 1018 -100.70 63.12 -26.41
CA SER A 1018 -100.57 62.71 -25.00
C SER A 1018 -99.36 61.79 -24.73
N GLU A 1019 -98.72 61.24 -25.77
CA GLU A 1019 -97.62 60.28 -25.63
C GLU A 1019 -96.39 60.91 -24.95
N ILE A 1020 -96.09 62.18 -25.20
CA ILE A 1020 -94.96 62.88 -24.56
C ILE A 1020 -95.08 62.94 -23.03
N VAL A 1021 -96.30 62.91 -22.49
CA VAL A 1021 -96.54 62.88 -21.04
C VAL A 1021 -96.02 61.59 -20.42
N SER A 1022 -96.08 60.47 -21.15
CA SER A 1022 -95.53 59.19 -20.69
C SER A 1022 -94.00 59.19 -20.52
N TYR A 1023 -93.32 60.20 -21.06
CA TYR A 1023 -91.87 60.40 -20.93
C TYR A 1023 -91.50 61.55 -19.99
N LYS A 1024 -92.39 61.92 -19.06
CA LYS A 1024 -92.19 63.02 -18.10
C LYS A 1024 -90.86 62.91 -17.34
N GLU A 1025 -90.46 61.71 -16.93
CA GLU A 1025 -89.20 61.51 -16.18
C GLU A 1025 -87.96 61.66 -17.08
N GLU A 1026 -88.00 61.17 -18.32
CA GLU A 1026 -86.94 61.38 -19.31
C GLU A 1026 -86.79 62.87 -19.65
N LEU A 1027 -87.91 63.57 -19.84
CA LEU A 1027 -87.94 65.01 -20.09
C LEU A 1027 -87.39 65.81 -18.90
N LYS A 1028 -87.71 65.44 -17.65
CA LYS A 1028 -87.09 66.03 -16.45
C LYS A 1028 -85.57 65.88 -16.46
N LYS A 1029 -85.04 64.70 -16.83
CA LYS A 1029 -83.58 64.46 -16.93
C LYS A 1029 -82.89 65.41 -17.92
N THR A 1030 -83.62 65.84 -18.96
CA THR A 1030 -83.13 66.80 -19.97
C THR A 1030 -83.10 68.24 -19.49
N GLY A 1031 -83.66 68.54 -18.30
CA GLY A 1031 -83.67 69.88 -17.70
C GLY A 1031 -84.96 70.67 -17.95
N LEU A 1032 -86.04 70.00 -18.36
CA LEU A 1032 -87.36 70.61 -18.56
C LEU A 1032 -87.93 71.20 -17.25
N ILE A 1033 -88.47 72.42 -17.32
CA ILE A 1033 -89.08 73.08 -16.15
C ILE A 1033 -90.43 72.42 -15.87
N THR A 1034 -90.55 71.76 -14.72
CA THR A 1034 -91.76 71.00 -14.34
C THR A 1034 -92.25 71.28 -12.92
N ARG A 1035 -91.52 72.04 -12.10
CA ARG A 1035 -91.87 72.35 -10.69
C ARG A 1035 -92.25 73.81 -10.49
N PHE A 1036 -93.19 74.08 -9.58
CA PHE A 1036 -93.66 75.43 -9.30
C PHE A 1036 -92.54 76.41 -8.92
N GLU A 1037 -91.59 76.00 -8.07
CA GLU A 1037 -90.50 76.89 -7.61
C GLU A 1037 -89.54 77.26 -8.74
N GLU A 1038 -89.25 76.31 -9.63
CA GLU A 1038 -88.45 76.52 -10.83
C GLU A 1038 -89.20 77.39 -11.83
N ALA A 1039 -90.49 77.13 -12.02
CA ALA A 1039 -91.36 77.92 -12.88
C ALA A 1039 -91.50 79.36 -12.37
N SER A 1040 -91.69 79.55 -11.07
CA SER A 1040 -91.77 80.87 -10.43
C SER A 1040 -90.46 81.66 -10.58
N LYS A 1041 -89.30 81.02 -10.35
CA LYS A 1041 -87.99 81.66 -10.58
C LYS A 1041 -87.78 82.01 -12.06
N ALA A 1042 -88.12 81.12 -12.98
CA ALA A 1042 -87.97 81.34 -14.42
C ALA A 1042 -88.93 82.44 -14.92
N ILE A 1043 -90.19 82.44 -14.49
CA ILE A 1043 -91.17 83.50 -14.79
C ILE A 1043 -90.75 84.82 -14.15
N THR A 1044 -90.23 84.82 -12.92
CA THR A 1044 -89.67 86.03 -12.29
C THR A 1044 -88.47 86.56 -13.08
N HIS A 1045 -87.62 85.69 -13.62
CA HIS A 1045 -86.51 86.10 -14.47
C HIS A 1045 -87.00 86.67 -15.81
N ILE A 1046 -87.97 86.02 -16.46
CA ILE A 1046 -88.62 86.51 -17.67
C ILE A 1046 -89.28 87.87 -17.41
N PHE A 1047 -90.00 88.01 -16.29
CA PHE A 1047 -90.60 89.27 -15.85
C PHE A 1047 -89.54 90.35 -15.61
N LYS A 1048 -88.45 90.05 -14.87
CA LYS A 1048 -87.34 91.00 -14.67
C LYS A 1048 -86.70 91.41 -16.00
N GLN A 1049 -86.53 90.48 -16.95
CA GLN A 1049 -86.05 90.83 -18.29
C GLN A 1049 -87.02 91.75 -19.03
N MET A 1050 -88.34 91.51 -18.92
CA MET A 1050 -89.36 92.39 -19.51
C MET A 1050 -89.38 93.79 -18.85
N VAL A 1051 -89.27 93.87 -17.52
CA VAL A 1051 -89.24 95.14 -16.77
C VAL A 1051 -87.95 95.93 -17.08
N SER A 1052 -86.81 95.27 -17.26
CA SER A 1052 -85.54 95.93 -17.64
C SER A 1052 -85.52 96.54 -19.05
N LYS A 1053 -86.50 96.20 -19.90
CA LYS A 1053 -86.66 96.72 -21.27
C LYS A 1053 -87.71 97.85 -21.38
N CYS A 1054 -88.06 98.54 -20.28
CA CYS A 1054 -89.01 99.67 -20.20
C CYS A 1054 -90.26 99.50 -21.09
N SER A 1055 -90.93 98.36 -20.96
CA SER A 1055 -92.17 98.04 -21.69
C SER A 1055 -93.26 97.64 -20.69
N ILE A 1056 -93.61 98.54 -19.76
CA ILE A 1056 -94.87 98.45 -19.01
C ILE A 1056 -95.75 99.61 -19.52
N SER A 1057 -96.65 99.33 -20.46
CA SER A 1057 -97.75 100.25 -20.77
C SER A 1057 -98.90 99.98 -19.80
N SER A 1058 -99.66 101.01 -19.43
CA SER A 1058 -100.84 100.92 -18.54
C SER A 1058 -101.99 100.06 -19.08
N SER A 1059 -101.80 99.41 -20.24
CA SER A 1059 -102.72 98.41 -20.82
C SER A 1059 -102.39 96.96 -20.44
N MET A 1060 -101.39 96.72 -19.58
CA MET A 1060 -101.02 95.37 -19.09
C MET A 1060 -101.05 95.20 -17.55
N LEU A 1061 -101.64 96.15 -16.82
CA LEU A 1061 -102.01 96.02 -15.41
C LEU A 1061 -103.51 96.36 -15.29
N SER A 1062 -104.37 95.40 -14.94
CA SER A 1062 -105.79 95.65 -14.70
C SER A 1062 -106.00 96.29 -13.32
N ALA A 1063 -106.57 97.51 -13.29
CA ALA A 1063 -107.08 98.16 -12.07
C ALA A 1063 -108.37 97.47 -11.58
N ALA A 1064 -108.53 97.34 -10.25
CA ALA A 1064 -109.72 96.82 -9.59
C ALA A 1064 -110.93 97.78 -9.69
N PRO A 1065 -112.20 97.32 -9.65
CA PRO A 1065 -113.37 98.20 -9.64
C PRO A 1065 -113.63 98.81 -8.25
N ASN A 1066 -113.89 100.12 -8.22
CA ASN A 1066 -114.56 100.84 -7.13
C ASN A 1066 -115.96 100.25 -6.88
N THR A 1067 -116.34 100.15 -5.61
CA THR A 1067 -117.72 100.13 -5.15
C THR A 1067 -118.34 101.54 -5.23
N GLN A 1068 -119.59 101.64 -5.66
CA GLN A 1068 -120.51 102.75 -5.33
C GLN A 1068 -121.86 102.16 -4.87
N PRO A 1069 -122.67 102.92 -4.10
CA PRO A 1069 -123.47 102.37 -3.00
C PRO A 1069 -124.99 102.24 -3.26
N ASN A 1070 -125.62 101.56 -2.29
CA ASN A 1070 -127.02 101.63 -1.80
C ASN A 1070 -128.14 100.90 -2.55
N SER A 1071 -128.47 99.69 -2.04
CA SER A 1071 -129.73 99.40 -1.32
C SER A 1071 -129.67 98.01 -0.69
#